data_AF-E2CSD5-F1
#
_entry.id   AF-E2CSD5-F1
#
_cell.length_a   1.000
_cell.length_b   1.000
_cell.length_c   1.000
_cell.angle_alpha   90.00
_cell.angle_beta   90.00
_cell.angle_gamma   90.00
#
_symmetry.space_group_name_H-M   'P 1'
#
loop_
_entity.id
_entity.type
_entity.pdbx_description
1 polymer ?
#
loop_
_entity_poly.entity_id
_entity_poly.type
_entity_poly.pdbx_seq_one_letter_code
_entity_poly.pdbx_strand_id
1 'polypeptide(L)'
;MFQIAAYAARSEDRWPKWQEPIVSLLEQEGGFKGFIKSLISDPNAGWKNKEAKRRAKQDQETEKSRNGNIAELTPNLAVIASGAPTQFGVLRWAAEHYRNGRISQNKTPFENIIRYTNEEIAAAIAEGFVQFTIHTDIRVSVEVLGKAEATNGAYPQEYVVRSGLHQALLHGRETDIDASPLIIALVGLRQAYFSRDGEPSIAAWAVDRLASDPEQGADIMLRYWNAALDAGDEDLDAIHHLTNADQPAFVSLCMLRLLGERPGLPDLALRQAIGACAESSNIGELVELARRALERDDLEQKQRDIWSFVGLALMPEEFADQLSEQDLESALLAPNGDLATTLNELCPDIDLLDRTRIGILGKNHPARDDDWRHSGGVSGIVRAAIQRLGASNSAEAGAHLKALAERVDSSWAPHIAHAAAEHARKLRDEQFAAPSVSQLMGALADGAPATASDLAAVVLEEVERYKSTLRTGSETPWKRFWNTDEYGNATKPQIENEDRDRLLELLRPRFEGYGIAASLPEARRGENTRVDVLMLSHAGKNLPIEAKRHYNGELWTAASTQLAGYAADPDACGFGIYLVFWFGTEFNAPKRSDGADSPDSAEALEAMLVDDLPLQLKDKLSVVVLDVSRPQSMIEATNKRRRKTRT
;
A
#
# COMPACT_ATOMS: atom_id res chain seq x y z
N MET A 1 -4.75 -54.68 37.61
CA MET A 1 -3.95 -54.63 36.36
C MET A 1 -4.60 -55.44 35.24
N PHE A 2 -4.92 -56.73 35.45
CA PHE A 2 -5.59 -57.59 34.46
C PHE A 2 -6.92 -57.04 33.91
N GLN A 3 -7.78 -56.46 34.74
CA GLN A 3 -9.04 -55.84 34.28
C GLN A 3 -8.84 -54.65 33.34
N ILE A 4 -7.81 -53.82 33.59
CA ILE A 4 -7.49 -52.64 32.78
C ILE A 4 -6.94 -53.08 31.41
N ALA A 5 -6.03 -54.04 31.41
CA ALA A 5 -5.49 -54.63 30.17
C ALA A 5 -6.59 -55.31 29.33
N ALA A 6 -7.50 -56.04 29.98
CA ALA A 6 -8.62 -56.69 29.35
C ALA A 6 -9.62 -55.70 28.72
N TYR A 7 -9.87 -54.56 29.37
CA TYR A 7 -10.73 -53.51 28.83
C TYR A 7 -10.06 -52.76 27.68
N ALA A 8 -8.75 -52.49 27.78
CA ALA A 8 -7.97 -51.83 26.72
C ALA A 8 -7.89 -52.66 25.42
N ALA A 9 -7.98 -53.99 25.52
CA ALA A 9 -8.02 -54.88 24.35
C ALA A 9 -9.42 -55.01 23.71
N ARG A 10 -10.46 -54.42 24.32
CA ARG A 10 -11.88 -54.57 23.93
C ARG A 10 -12.33 -53.60 22.82
N SER A 11 -11.41 -53.14 21.99
CA SER A 11 -11.74 -52.34 20.80
C SER A 11 -12.21 -53.23 19.65
N GLU A 12 -13.03 -52.71 18.73
CA GLU A 12 -13.65 -53.49 17.63
C GLU A 12 -12.61 -54.22 16.74
N ASP A 13 -11.42 -53.64 16.59
CA ASP A 13 -10.32 -54.17 15.77
C ASP A 13 -9.47 -55.24 16.48
N ARG A 14 -9.37 -55.18 17.81
CA ARG A 14 -8.48 -56.06 18.61
C ARG A 14 -9.23 -57.19 19.30
N TRP A 15 -10.47 -56.92 19.73
CA TRP A 15 -11.24 -57.85 20.53
C TRP A 15 -11.42 -59.23 19.87
N PRO A 16 -11.72 -59.36 18.55
CA PRO A 16 -11.86 -60.68 17.92
C PRO A 16 -10.59 -61.56 18.00
N LYS A 17 -9.40 -60.95 18.09
CA LYS A 17 -8.12 -61.67 18.18
C LYS A 17 -7.68 -61.94 19.61
N TRP A 18 -8.02 -61.05 20.54
CA TRP A 18 -7.53 -61.08 21.92
C TRP A 18 -8.56 -61.57 22.93
N GLN A 19 -9.83 -61.73 22.54
CA GLN A 19 -10.91 -62.18 23.42
C GLN A 19 -10.57 -63.51 24.09
N GLU A 20 -10.24 -64.54 23.31
CA GLU A 20 -9.98 -65.88 23.83
C GLU A 20 -8.73 -65.96 24.72
N PRO A 21 -7.56 -65.40 24.31
CA PRO A 21 -6.39 -65.32 25.19
C PRO A 21 -6.64 -64.58 26.52
N ILE A 22 -7.34 -63.45 26.48
CA ILE A 22 -7.60 -62.63 27.67
C ILE A 22 -8.61 -63.30 28.61
N VAL A 23 -9.67 -63.89 28.07
CA VAL A 23 -10.64 -64.66 28.87
C VAL A 23 -9.96 -65.84 29.52
N SER A 24 -9.14 -66.60 28.78
CA SER A 24 -8.41 -67.75 29.34
C SER A 24 -7.44 -67.34 30.45
N LEU A 25 -6.73 -66.22 30.31
CA LEU A 25 -5.85 -65.67 31.36
C LEU A 25 -6.65 -65.27 32.61
N LEU A 26 -7.77 -64.57 32.44
CA LEU A 26 -8.63 -64.15 33.56
C LEU A 26 -9.29 -65.34 34.28
N GLU A 27 -9.57 -66.44 33.56
CA GLU A 27 -10.09 -67.68 34.15
C GLU A 27 -9.03 -68.41 34.98
N GLN A 28 -7.78 -68.45 34.51
CA GLN A 28 -6.66 -69.07 35.23
C GLN A 28 -6.30 -68.32 36.52
N GLU A 29 -6.30 -66.99 36.50
CA GLU A 29 -6.01 -66.16 37.69
C GLU A 29 -7.09 -66.25 38.78
N GLY A 30 -8.32 -66.66 38.42
CA GLY A 30 -9.43 -66.83 39.37
C GLY A 30 -10.05 -65.51 39.86
N GLY A 31 -11.24 -65.59 40.46
CA GLY A 31 -11.93 -64.41 41.03
C GLY A 31 -12.59 -63.44 40.05
N PHE A 32 -12.39 -63.58 38.73
CA PHE A 32 -12.92 -62.66 37.71
C PHE A 32 -14.22 -63.09 37.03
N LYS A 33 -14.92 -64.13 37.51
CA LYS A 33 -16.10 -64.72 36.84
C LYS A 33 -17.19 -63.71 36.45
N GLY A 34 -17.50 -62.75 37.33
CA GLY A 34 -18.46 -61.68 37.05
C GLY A 34 -17.96 -60.66 36.02
N PHE A 35 -16.66 -60.38 36.04
CA PHE A 35 -16.00 -59.48 35.09
C PHE A 35 -15.89 -60.11 33.71
N ILE A 36 -15.49 -61.39 33.59
CA ILE A 36 -15.48 -62.15 32.33
C ILE A 36 -16.86 -62.13 31.67
N LYS A 37 -17.93 -62.35 32.46
CA LYS A 37 -19.31 -62.27 31.96
C LYS A 37 -19.65 -60.89 31.38
N SER A 38 -19.22 -59.82 32.05
CA SER A 38 -19.39 -58.43 31.60
C SER A 38 -18.51 -58.06 30.39
N LEU A 39 -17.33 -58.68 30.30
CA LEU A 39 -16.35 -58.48 29.23
C LEU A 39 -16.79 -59.14 27.92
N ILE A 40 -17.46 -60.29 27.99
CA ILE A 40 -18.00 -61.01 26.83
C ILE A 40 -19.36 -60.44 26.39
N SER A 41 -20.17 -59.90 27.31
CA SER A 41 -21.49 -59.35 26.96
C SER A 41 -21.37 -58.05 26.16
N ASP A 42 -21.90 -57.98 24.93
CA ASP A 42 -21.96 -56.71 24.16
C ASP A 42 -22.89 -55.71 24.87
N PRO A 43 -22.35 -54.64 25.51
CA PRO A 43 -23.16 -53.68 26.25
C PRO A 43 -24.14 -52.92 25.34
N ASN A 44 -23.89 -52.93 24.02
CA ASN A 44 -24.69 -52.25 23.02
C ASN A 44 -25.64 -53.18 22.27
N ALA A 45 -25.72 -54.47 22.60
CA ALA A 45 -26.57 -55.44 21.87
C ALA A 45 -28.04 -55.00 21.79
N GLY A 46 -28.58 -54.43 22.88
CA GLY A 46 -29.94 -53.89 22.91
C GLY A 46 -30.13 -52.68 21.98
N TRP A 47 -29.13 -51.79 21.90
CA TRP A 47 -29.14 -50.67 20.96
C TRP A 47 -29.00 -51.15 19.51
N LYS A 48 -28.07 -52.07 19.21
CA LYS A 48 -27.87 -52.64 17.87
C LYS A 48 -29.14 -53.31 17.35
N ASN A 49 -29.88 -54.04 18.19
CA ASN A 49 -31.15 -54.66 17.81
C ASN A 49 -32.25 -53.61 17.55
N LYS A 50 -32.37 -52.58 18.40
CA LYS A 50 -33.30 -51.47 18.18
C LYS A 50 -32.98 -50.70 16.88
N GLU A 51 -31.70 -50.44 16.64
CA GLU A 51 -31.21 -49.76 15.45
C GLU A 51 -31.44 -50.60 14.19
N ALA A 52 -31.19 -51.91 14.23
CA ALA A 52 -31.48 -52.83 13.13
C ALA A 52 -32.99 -52.86 12.80
N LYS A 53 -33.86 -52.92 13.82
CA LYS A 53 -35.32 -52.84 13.63
C LYS A 53 -35.76 -51.50 13.05
N ARG A 54 -35.16 -50.39 13.52
CA ARG A 54 -35.43 -49.04 13.02
C ARG A 54 -35.05 -48.93 11.53
N ARG A 55 -33.88 -49.44 11.15
CA ARG A 55 -33.42 -49.48 9.76
C ARG A 55 -34.33 -50.33 8.88
N ALA A 56 -34.64 -51.57 9.29
CA ALA A 56 -35.55 -52.44 8.54
C ALA A 56 -36.94 -51.79 8.32
N LYS A 57 -37.47 -51.09 9.34
CA LYS A 57 -38.74 -50.34 9.18
C LYS A 57 -38.60 -49.18 8.19
N GLN A 58 -37.51 -48.41 8.25
CA GLN A 58 -37.25 -47.33 7.31
C GLN A 58 -37.06 -47.83 5.88
N ASP A 59 -36.38 -48.96 5.70
CA ASP A 59 -36.16 -49.59 4.39
C ASP A 59 -37.49 -50.05 3.80
N GLN A 60 -38.37 -50.67 4.61
CA GLN A 60 -39.70 -51.07 4.18
C GLN A 60 -40.59 -49.86 3.80
N GLU A 61 -40.58 -48.79 4.59
CA GLU A 61 -41.31 -47.55 4.28
C GLU A 61 -40.77 -46.89 2.99
N THR A 62 -39.45 -46.89 2.81
CA THR A 62 -38.78 -46.39 1.61
C THR A 62 -39.17 -47.21 0.38
N GLU A 63 -39.16 -48.54 0.48
CA GLU A 63 -39.52 -49.45 -0.62
C GLU A 63 -41.00 -49.29 -1.01
N LYS A 64 -41.88 -49.12 -0.02
CA LYS A 64 -43.30 -48.81 -0.28
C LYS A 64 -43.47 -47.47 -1.00
N SER A 65 -42.78 -46.41 -0.55
CA SER A 65 -42.79 -45.10 -1.21
C SER A 65 -42.24 -45.20 -2.63
N ARG A 66 -41.16 -45.96 -2.82
CA ARG A 66 -40.51 -46.18 -4.11
C ARG A 66 -41.45 -46.83 -5.11
N ASN A 67 -42.11 -47.92 -4.71
CA ASN A 67 -43.07 -48.62 -5.57
C ASN A 67 -44.27 -47.73 -5.94
N GLY A 68 -44.75 -46.92 -4.99
CA GLY A 68 -45.80 -45.93 -5.25
C GLY A 68 -45.38 -44.89 -6.29
N ASN A 69 -44.21 -44.27 -6.09
CA ASN A 69 -43.68 -43.28 -7.02
C ASN A 69 -43.43 -43.86 -8.42
N ILE A 70 -42.91 -45.09 -8.52
CA ILE A 70 -42.71 -45.75 -9.82
C ILE A 70 -44.05 -45.91 -10.54
N ALA A 71 -45.09 -46.41 -9.86
CA ALA A 71 -46.40 -46.60 -10.46
C ALA A 71 -47.04 -45.29 -10.93
N GLU A 72 -46.83 -44.20 -10.19
CA GLU A 72 -47.39 -42.88 -10.51
C GLU A 72 -46.64 -42.15 -11.64
N LEU A 73 -45.30 -42.22 -11.64
CA LEU A 73 -44.47 -41.40 -12.53
C LEU A 73 -44.14 -42.08 -13.86
N THR A 74 -44.08 -43.42 -13.91
CA THR A 74 -43.75 -44.17 -15.14
C THR A 74 -44.66 -43.83 -16.34
N PRO A 75 -45.99 -43.70 -16.18
CA PRO A 75 -46.87 -43.30 -17.30
C PRO A 75 -46.59 -41.90 -17.85
N ASN A 76 -45.90 -41.04 -17.07
CA ASN A 76 -45.70 -39.62 -17.36
C ASN A 76 -44.26 -39.28 -17.78
N LEU A 77 -43.38 -40.27 -18.01
CA LEU A 77 -41.95 -40.07 -18.29
C LEU A 77 -41.69 -39.03 -19.40
N ALA A 78 -42.40 -39.13 -20.53
CA ALA A 78 -42.22 -38.20 -21.64
C ALA A 78 -42.64 -36.75 -21.28
N VAL A 79 -43.68 -36.60 -20.45
CA VAL A 79 -44.18 -35.28 -20.00
C VAL A 79 -43.26 -34.69 -18.93
N ILE A 80 -42.66 -35.52 -18.09
CA ILE A 80 -41.62 -35.11 -17.13
C ILE A 80 -40.38 -34.64 -17.89
N ALA A 81 -39.91 -35.44 -18.86
CA ALA A 81 -38.74 -35.14 -19.68
C ALA A 81 -38.91 -33.88 -20.52
N SER A 82 -40.13 -33.54 -20.94
CA SER A 82 -40.39 -32.29 -21.67
C SER A 82 -40.36 -31.04 -20.79
N GLY A 83 -40.16 -31.18 -19.47
CA GLY A 83 -40.18 -30.04 -18.54
C GLY A 83 -41.54 -29.35 -18.41
N ALA A 84 -42.64 -30.07 -18.68
CA ALA A 84 -43.97 -29.45 -18.77
C ALA A 84 -44.40 -28.78 -17.44
N PRO A 85 -45.07 -27.61 -17.46
CA PRO A 85 -45.53 -26.94 -16.24
C PRO A 85 -46.42 -27.80 -15.34
N THR A 86 -47.18 -28.76 -15.91
CA THR A 86 -48.00 -29.71 -15.16
C THR A 86 -47.19 -30.68 -14.29
N GLN A 87 -45.90 -30.88 -14.61
CA GLN A 87 -44.98 -31.74 -13.87
C GLN A 87 -44.05 -30.95 -12.93
N PHE A 88 -44.30 -29.64 -12.75
CA PHE A 88 -43.49 -28.79 -11.87
C PHE A 88 -43.36 -29.35 -10.44
N GLY A 89 -44.42 -29.95 -9.89
CA GLY A 89 -44.38 -30.56 -8.56
C GLY A 89 -43.35 -31.70 -8.45
N VAL A 90 -43.26 -32.54 -9.48
CA VAL A 90 -42.30 -33.65 -9.57
C VAL A 90 -40.88 -33.12 -9.71
N LEU A 91 -40.67 -32.14 -10.61
CA LEU A 91 -39.36 -31.53 -10.81
C LEU A 91 -38.90 -30.79 -9.55
N ARG A 92 -39.77 -30.05 -8.87
CA ARG A 92 -39.44 -29.39 -7.59
C ARG A 92 -39.01 -30.39 -6.53
N TRP A 93 -39.80 -31.45 -6.34
CA TRP A 93 -39.48 -32.53 -5.40
C TRP A 93 -38.10 -33.15 -5.71
N ALA A 94 -37.83 -33.41 -6.98
CA ALA A 94 -36.56 -33.96 -7.39
C ALA A 94 -35.40 -32.97 -7.20
N ALA A 95 -35.60 -31.68 -7.47
CA ALA A 95 -34.58 -30.64 -7.31
C ALA A 95 -34.12 -30.50 -5.84
N GLU A 96 -35.02 -30.71 -4.88
CA GLU A 96 -34.67 -30.75 -3.44
C GLU A 96 -33.77 -31.96 -3.12
N HIS A 97 -34.13 -33.15 -3.61
CA HIS A 97 -33.28 -34.33 -3.44
C HIS A 97 -31.92 -34.19 -4.14
N TYR A 98 -31.92 -33.58 -5.32
CA TYR A 98 -30.73 -33.30 -6.11
C TYR A 98 -29.80 -32.34 -5.35
N ARG A 99 -30.34 -31.26 -4.76
CA ARG A 99 -29.60 -30.33 -3.88
C ARG A 99 -28.99 -31.06 -2.68
N ASN A 100 -29.77 -31.91 -2.01
CA ASN A 100 -29.29 -32.63 -0.84
C ASN A 100 -28.12 -33.58 -1.18
N GLY A 101 -28.18 -34.23 -2.35
CA GLY A 101 -27.06 -35.01 -2.88
C GLY A 101 -25.80 -34.15 -3.05
N ARG A 102 -25.95 -32.97 -3.67
CA ARG A 102 -24.87 -31.98 -3.84
C ARG A 102 -24.31 -31.45 -2.51
N ILE A 103 -25.12 -31.22 -1.49
CA ILE A 103 -24.62 -30.72 -0.20
C ILE A 103 -23.88 -31.84 0.57
N SER A 104 -24.36 -33.09 0.52
CA SER A 104 -23.83 -34.18 1.35
C SER A 104 -22.42 -34.66 0.97
N GLN A 105 -21.93 -34.36 -0.24
CA GLN A 105 -20.64 -34.74 -0.83
C GLN A 105 -20.33 -36.25 -0.95
N ASN A 106 -20.97 -37.11 -0.17
CA ASN A 106 -20.78 -38.56 -0.16
C ASN A 106 -21.70 -39.31 -1.13
N LYS A 107 -22.50 -38.58 -1.91
CA LYS A 107 -23.57 -39.12 -2.76
C LYS A 107 -23.60 -38.43 -4.11
N THR A 108 -23.98 -39.17 -5.14
CA THR A 108 -24.28 -38.56 -6.44
C THR A 108 -25.59 -37.77 -6.35
N PRO A 109 -25.76 -36.68 -7.12
CA PRO A 109 -26.97 -35.86 -7.04
C PRO A 109 -28.28 -36.64 -7.28
N PHE A 110 -28.26 -37.66 -8.14
CA PHE A 110 -29.42 -38.49 -8.43
C PHE A 110 -29.64 -39.67 -7.48
N GLU A 111 -28.73 -39.98 -6.55
CA GLU A 111 -28.81 -41.18 -5.72
C GLU A 111 -30.14 -41.27 -4.94
N ASN A 112 -30.56 -40.17 -4.32
CA ASN A 112 -31.81 -40.14 -3.57
C ASN A 112 -33.04 -40.21 -4.50
N ILE A 113 -32.98 -39.57 -5.68
CA ILE A 113 -34.06 -39.64 -6.66
C ILE A 113 -34.24 -41.10 -7.09
N ILE A 114 -33.16 -41.80 -7.43
CA ILE A 114 -33.16 -43.23 -7.81
C ILE A 114 -33.64 -44.09 -6.64
N ARG A 115 -33.21 -43.79 -5.40
CA ARG A 115 -33.64 -44.51 -4.19
C ARG A 115 -35.15 -44.47 -3.98
N TYR A 116 -35.79 -43.33 -4.25
CA TYR A 116 -37.24 -43.16 -4.13
C TYR A 116 -38.00 -43.41 -5.43
N THR A 117 -37.33 -43.74 -6.54
CA THR A 117 -37.93 -44.04 -7.85
C THR A 117 -37.15 -45.16 -8.56
N ASN A 118 -36.57 -44.91 -9.73
CA ASN A 118 -35.67 -45.79 -10.47
C ASN A 118 -34.79 -44.95 -11.42
N GLU A 119 -33.90 -45.59 -12.18
CA GLU A 119 -32.99 -44.91 -13.10
C GLU A 119 -33.70 -44.25 -14.29
N GLU A 120 -34.76 -44.88 -14.80
CA GLU A 120 -35.54 -44.38 -15.94
C GLU A 120 -36.27 -43.06 -15.60
N ILE A 121 -36.91 -43.00 -14.44
CA ILE A 121 -37.55 -41.78 -13.92
C ILE A 121 -36.49 -40.72 -13.62
N ALA A 122 -35.35 -41.09 -13.04
CA ALA A 122 -34.26 -40.14 -12.80
C ALA A 122 -33.71 -39.54 -14.10
N ALA A 123 -33.58 -40.33 -15.18
CA ALA A 123 -33.16 -39.85 -16.49
C ALA A 123 -34.21 -38.90 -17.12
N ALA A 124 -35.51 -39.24 -17.01
CA ALA A 124 -36.58 -38.35 -17.45
C ALA A 124 -36.60 -37.03 -16.66
N ILE A 125 -36.34 -37.07 -15.35
CA ILE A 125 -36.20 -35.87 -14.51
C ILE A 125 -34.97 -35.04 -14.92
N ALA A 126 -33.84 -35.69 -15.22
CA ALA A 126 -32.63 -35.00 -15.65
C ALA A 126 -32.88 -34.17 -16.91
N GLU A 127 -33.49 -34.78 -17.94
CA GLU A 127 -33.89 -34.06 -19.15
C GLU A 127 -34.95 -33.00 -18.84
N GLY A 128 -35.92 -33.33 -17.99
CA GLY A 128 -36.97 -32.42 -17.54
C GLY A 128 -36.44 -31.15 -16.88
N PHE A 129 -35.36 -31.24 -16.10
CA PHE A 129 -34.69 -30.06 -15.52
C PHE A 129 -34.11 -29.15 -16.60
N VAL A 130 -33.42 -29.73 -17.59
CA VAL A 130 -32.82 -28.97 -18.69
C VAL A 130 -33.91 -28.33 -19.55
N GLN A 131 -34.93 -29.10 -19.95
CA GLN A 131 -36.05 -28.59 -20.76
C GLN A 131 -36.86 -27.53 -20.03
N PHE A 132 -37.07 -27.68 -18.72
CA PHE A 132 -37.69 -26.64 -17.89
C PHE A 132 -36.84 -25.37 -17.91
N THR A 133 -35.52 -25.48 -17.75
CA THR A 133 -34.61 -24.31 -17.78
C THR A 133 -34.66 -23.56 -19.11
N ILE A 134 -34.73 -24.29 -20.23
CA ILE A 134 -34.77 -23.70 -21.57
C ILE A 134 -36.10 -22.99 -21.85
N HIS A 135 -37.23 -23.65 -21.51
CA HIS A 135 -38.54 -23.25 -22.02
C HIS A 135 -39.48 -22.63 -20.97
N THR A 136 -39.13 -22.66 -19.68
CA THR A 136 -40.04 -22.19 -18.64
C THR A 136 -40.17 -20.68 -18.64
N ASP A 137 -41.40 -20.22 -18.45
CA ASP A 137 -41.66 -18.94 -17.81
C ASP A 137 -41.72 -19.20 -16.30
N ILE A 138 -40.72 -18.72 -15.55
CA ILE A 138 -40.70 -18.92 -14.09
C ILE A 138 -41.84 -18.18 -13.37
N ARG A 139 -42.55 -17.26 -14.05
CA ARG A 139 -43.64 -16.43 -13.53
C ARG A 139 -43.27 -15.61 -12.31
N VAL A 140 -41.99 -15.27 -12.21
CA VAL A 140 -41.42 -14.38 -11.19
C VAL A 140 -40.69 -13.27 -11.95
N SER A 141 -41.01 -12.02 -11.66
CA SER A 141 -40.32 -10.88 -12.31
C SER A 141 -38.95 -10.64 -11.66
N VAL A 142 -38.10 -9.91 -12.38
CA VAL A 142 -36.77 -9.50 -11.89
C VAL A 142 -36.86 -8.76 -10.56
N GLU A 143 -37.82 -7.85 -10.39
CA GLU A 143 -38.00 -7.09 -9.14
C GLU A 143 -38.44 -7.98 -7.98
N VAL A 144 -39.24 -9.01 -8.27
CA VAL A 144 -39.67 -9.95 -7.24
C VAL A 144 -38.50 -10.81 -6.78
N LEU A 145 -37.59 -11.19 -7.69
CA LEU A 145 -36.33 -11.84 -7.32
C LEU A 145 -35.44 -10.92 -6.48
N GLY A 146 -35.27 -9.65 -6.87
CA GLY A 146 -34.48 -8.67 -6.10
C GLY A 146 -35.01 -8.50 -4.68
N LYS A 147 -36.33 -8.30 -4.53
CA LYS A 147 -36.96 -8.20 -3.20
C LYS A 147 -36.81 -9.46 -2.35
N ALA A 148 -36.77 -10.63 -2.99
CA ALA A 148 -36.55 -11.88 -2.27
C ALA A 148 -35.11 -11.98 -1.77
N GLU A 149 -34.13 -11.48 -2.52
CA GLU A 149 -32.71 -11.52 -2.12
C GLU A 149 -32.43 -10.78 -0.82
N ALA A 150 -32.98 -9.58 -0.66
CA ALA A 150 -32.84 -8.78 0.57
C ALA A 150 -33.33 -9.52 1.85
N THR A 151 -34.09 -10.60 1.70
CA THR A 151 -34.56 -11.46 2.81
C THR A 151 -33.99 -12.88 2.78
N ASN A 152 -32.98 -13.12 1.94
CA ASN A 152 -32.40 -14.43 1.62
C ASN A 152 -33.48 -15.46 1.22
N GLY A 153 -34.47 -14.98 0.46
CA GLY A 153 -35.59 -15.74 -0.05
C GLY A 153 -35.31 -16.32 -1.42
N ALA A 154 -35.92 -17.48 -1.71
CA ALA A 154 -35.86 -18.09 -3.03
C ALA A 154 -37.21 -18.73 -3.41
N TYR A 155 -37.52 -18.69 -4.69
CA TYR A 155 -38.73 -19.30 -5.25
C TYR A 155 -38.48 -20.74 -5.66
N PRO A 156 -39.48 -21.62 -5.51
CA PRO A 156 -39.41 -23.02 -5.93
C PRO A 156 -38.87 -23.26 -7.35
N GLN A 157 -39.18 -22.37 -8.29
CA GLN A 157 -38.74 -22.44 -9.68
C GLN A 157 -37.22 -22.32 -9.80
N GLU A 158 -36.58 -21.50 -8.96
CA GLU A 158 -35.12 -21.32 -8.97
C GLU A 158 -34.40 -22.64 -8.68
N TYR A 159 -34.98 -23.52 -7.84
CA TYR A 159 -34.38 -24.81 -7.53
C TYR A 159 -34.36 -25.76 -8.72
N VAL A 160 -35.41 -25.74 -9.55
CA VAL A 160 -35.49 -26.54 -10.77
C VAL A 160 -34.54 -25.97 -11.82
N VAL A 161 -34.55 -24.65 -12.04
CA VAL A 161 -33.65 -23.96 -12.97
C VAL A 161 -32.19 -24.23 -12.62
N ARG A 162 -31.79 -24.06 -11.36
CA ARG A 162 -30.43 -24.36 -10.89
C ARG A 162 -30.00 -25.80 -11.19
N SER A 163 -30.91 -26.75 -10.97
CA SER A 163 -30.63 -28.17 -11.24
C SER A 163 -30.46 -28.44 -12.74
N GLY A 164 -31.26 -27.76 -13.57
CA GLY A 164 -31.17 -27.84 -15.02
C GLY A 164 -29.93 -27.16 -15.60
N LEU A 165 -29.58 -25.96 -15.13
CA LEU A 165 -28.32 -25.28 -15.49
C LEU A 165 -27.11 -26.17 -15.18
N HIS A 166 -27.05 -26.68 -13.95
CA HIS A 166 -25.97 -27.58 -13.55
C HIS A 166 -25.91 -28.86 -14.42
N GLN A 167 -27.05 -29.45 -14.75
CA GLN A 167 -27.11 -30.64 -15.62
C GLN A 167 -26.69 -30.32 -17.05
N ALA A 168 -27.18 -29.22 -17.63
CA ALA A 168 -26.83 -28.82 -18.98
C ALA A 168 -25.32 -28.55 -19.10
N LEU A 169 -24.74 -27.77 -18.19
CA LEU A 169 -23.32 -27.43 -18.21
C LEU A 169 -22.42 -28.67 -17.99
N LEU A 170 -22.78 -29.56 -17.07
CA LEU A 170 -22.03 -30.82 -16.88
C LEU A 170 -21.97 -31.70 -18.12
N HIS A 171 -22.97 -31.57 -19.00
CA HIS A 171 -23.12 -32.39 -20.20
C HIS A 171 -22.80 -31.63 -21.49
N GLY A 172 -22.18 -30.44 -21.41
CA GLY A 172 -21.76 -29.66 -22.58
C GLY A 172 -22.93 -29.18 -23.44
N ARG A 173 -24.04 -28.78 -22.79
CA ARG A 173 -25.27 -28.29 -23.44
C ARG A 173 -25.46 -26.78 -23.25
N GLU A 174 -24.37 -26.02 -23.19
CA GLU A 174 -24.37 -24.56 -23.06
C GLU A 174 -25.25 -23.91 -24.14
N THR A 175 -25.08 -24.34 -25.39
CA THR A 175 -25.83 -23.80 -26.54
C THR A 175 -27.34 -23.99 -26.43
N ASP A 176 -27.79 -25.03 -25.72
CA ASP A 176 -29.21 -25.30 -25.54
C ASP A 176 -29.80 -24.32 -24.50
N ILE A 177 -29.11 -24.12 -23.39
CA ILE A 177 -29.55 -23.20 -22.33
C ILE A 177 -29.38 -21.73 -22.70
N ASP A 178 -28.53 -21.41 -23.69
CA ASP A 178 -28.44 -20.05 -24.24
C ASP A 178 -29.74 -19.61 -24.94
N ALA A 179 -30.59 -20.55 -25.38
CA ALA A 179 -31.91 -20.22 -25.93
C ALA A 179 -32.91 -19.79 -24.85
N SER A 180 -32.59 -19.96 -23.56
CA SER A 180 -33.46 -19.56 -22.46
C SER A 180 -33.61 -18.03 -22.34
N PRO A 181 -34.72 -17.54 -21.76
CA PRO A 181 -34.89 -16.12 -21.45
C PRO A 181 -33.78 -15.59 -20.52
N LEU A 182 -33.32 -14.35 -20.72
CA LEU A 182 -32.21 -13.77 -19.95
C LEU A 182 -32.40 -13.78 -18.42
N ILE A 183 -33.65 -13.75 -17.92
CA ILE A 183 -33.92 -13.89 -16.48
C ILE A 183 -33.41 -15.21 -15.89
N ILE A 184 -33.24 -16.26 -16.70
CA ILE A 184 -32.65 -17.53 -16.28
C ILE A 184 -31.17 -17.36 -15.92
N ALA A 185 -30.45 -16.47 -16.60
CA ALA A 185 -29.08 -16.13 -16.24
C ALA A 185 -29.02 -15.43 -14.87
N LEU A 186 -29.94 -14.51 -14.58
CA LEU A 186 -30.06 -13.91 -13.24
C LEU A 186 -30.34 -14.97 -12.16
N VAL A 187 -31.24 -15.93 -12.42
CA VAL A 187 -31.47 -17.06 -11.50
C VAL A 187 -30.20 -17.90 -11.35
N GLY A 188 -29.42 -18.07 -12.42
CA GLY A 188 -28.10 -18.68 -12.39
C GLY A 188 -27.14 -18.00 -11.41
N LEU A 189 -27.05 -16.66 -11.46
CA LEU A 189 -26.23 -15.88 -10.52
C LEU A 189 -26.68 -16.06 -9.06
N ARG A 190 -27.99 -15.94 -8.79
CA ARG A 190 -28.56 -16.15 -7.44
C ARG A 190 -28.29 -17.56 -6.89
N GLN A 191 -28.15 -18.53 -7.78
CA GLN A 191 -27.94 -19.93 -7.43
C GLN A 191 -26.49 -20.40 -7.72
N ALA A 192 -25.55 -19.46 -7.89
CA ALA A 192 -24.17 -19.73 -8.32
C ALA A 192 -23.40 -20.65 -7.36
N TYR A 193 -23.71 -20.59 -6.06
CA TYR A 193 -23.15 -21.47 -5.00
C TYR A 193 -23.29 -22.97 -5.30
N PHE A 194 -24.12 -23.32 -6.27
CA PHE A 194 -24.37 -24.69 -6.67
C PHE A 194 -23.28 -25.29 -7.54
N SER A 195 -22.39 -24.48 -8.13
CA SER A 195 -21.19 -24.94 -8.83
C SER A 195 -20.10 -25.29 -7.82
N ARG A 196 -19.28 -26.31 -8.11
CA ARG A 196 -18.10 -26.65 -7.30
C ARG A 196 -16.82 -26.34 -8.06
N ASP A 197 -15.72 -26.21 -7.33
CA ASP A 197 -14.38 -26.08 -7.90
C ASP A 197 -14.08 -27.23 -8.87
N GLY A 198 -13.65 -26.89 -10.08
CA GLY A 198 -13.34 -27.85 -11.15
C GLY A 198 -14.53 -28.34 -11.98
N GLU A 199 -15.76 -27.90 -11.68
CA GLU A 199 -16.94 -28.08 -12.54
C GLU A 199 -17.17 -26.82 -13.40
N PRO A 200 -17.92 -26.94 -14.52
CA PRO A 200 -18.41 -25.78 -15.25
C PRO A 200 -19.14 -24.79 -14.33
N SER A 201 -18.80 -23.51 -14.45
CA SER A 201 -19.33 -22.47 -13.56
C SER A 201 -20.67 -21.93 -14.07
N ILE A 202 -21.72 -22.10 -13.28
CA ILE A 202 -23.04 -21.47 -13.53
C ILE A 202 -22.90 -19.95 -13.53
N ALA A 203 -22.08 -19.39 -12.63
CA ALA A 203 -21.87 -17.95 -12.56
C ALA A 203 -21.21 -17.42 -13.84
N ALA A 204 -20.17 -18.08 -14.34
CA ALA A 204 -19.49 -17.67 -15.57
C ALA A 204 -20.46 -17.71 -16.77
N TRP A 205 -21.18 -18.82 -16.95
CA TRP A 205 -22.21 -18.93 -17.98
C TRP A 205 -23.27 -17.83 -17.85
N ALA A 206 -23.73 -17.56 -16.63
CA ALA A 206 -24.77 -16.55 -16.40
C ALA A 206 -24.28 -15.14 -16.76
N VAL A 207 -23.04 -14.77 -16.40
CA VAL A 207 -22.48 -13.47 -16.78
C VAL A 207 -22.30 -13.39 -18.30
N ASP A 208 -21.75 -14.43 -18.94
CA ASP A 208 -21.59 -14.48 -20.41
C ASP A 208 -22.95 -14.37 -21.12
N ARG A 209 -23.97 -15.04 -20.57
CA ARG A 209 -25.32 -15.00 -21.13
C ARG A 209 -25.95 -13.61 -21.00
N LEU A 210 -25.78 -12.92 -19.87
CA LEU A 210 -26.22 -11.54 -19.72
C LEU A 210 -25.44 -10.59 -20.65
N ALA A 211 -24.12 -10.81 -20.78
CA ALA A 211 -23.26 -10.02 -21.66
C ALA A 211 -23.51 -10.27 -23.16
N SER A 212 -24.16 -11.38 -23.54
CA SER A 212 -24.52 -11.64 -24.94
C SER A 212 -25.55 -10.65 -25.52
N ASP A 213 -26.32 -9.98 -24.65
CA ASP A 213 -27.16 -8.82 -24.98
C ASP A 213 -26.94 -7.76 -23.89
N PRO A 214 -25.85 -6.96 -23.96
CA PRO A 214 -25.41 -6.11 -22.87
C PRO A 214 -26.47 -5.12 -22.39
N GLU A 215 -27.29 -4.60 -23.30
CA GLU A 215 -28.34 -3.63 -23.00
C GLU A 215 -29.45 -4.23 -22.14
N GLN A 216 -29.98 -5.38 -22.58
CA GLN A 216 -31.02 -6.09 -21.82
C GLN A 216 -30.45 -6.74 -20.55
N GLY A 217 -29.23 -7.27 -20.62
CA GLY A 217 -28.53 -7.81 -19.47
C GLY A 217 -28.32 -6.77 -18.37
N ALA A 218 -27.91 -5.55 -18.74
CA ALA A 218 -27.75 -4.45 -17.80
C ALA A 218 -29.11 -4.01 -17.22
N ASP A 219 -30.17 -3.90 -18.02
CA ASP A 219 -31.54 -3.59 -17.52
C ASP A 219 -31.98 -4.60 -16.44
N ILE A 220 -31.74 -5.90 -16.68
CA ILE A 220 -32.07 -6.95 -15.72
C ILE A 220 -31.29 -6.77 -14.42
N MET A 221 -29.97 -6.56 -14.50
CA MET A 221 -29.15 -6.38 -13.29
C MET A 221 -29.53 -5.12 -12.52
N LEU A 222 -29.79 -4.01 -13.21
CA LEU A 222 -30.23 -2.76 -12.59
C LEU A 222 -31.57 -2.90 -11.87
N ARG A 223 -32.57 -3.50 -12.52
CA ARG A 223 -33.89 -3.73 -11.90
C ARG A 223 -33.80 -4.69 -10.72
N TYR A 224 -32.92 -5.68 -10.81
CA TYR A 224 -32.66 -6.63 -9.73
C TYR A 224 -32.07 -5.92 -8.51
N TRP A 225 -30.93 -5.23 -8.67
CA TRP A 225 -30.28 -4.53 -7.56
C TRP A 225 -31.14 -3.41 -7.01
N ASN A 226 -31.78 -2.59 -7.85
CA ASN A 226 -32.66 -1.54 -7.35
C ASN A 226 -33.82 -2.10 -6.51
N ALA A 227 -34.41 -3.23 -6.93
CA ALA A 227 -35.46 -3.87 -6.16
C ALA A 227 -34.98 -4.48 -4.83
N ALA A 228 -33.75 -5.02 -4.79
CA ALA A 228 -33.11 -5.52 -3.57
C ALA A 228 -32.79 -4.36 -2.60
N LEU A 229 -32.11 -3.33 -3.09
CA LEU A 229 -31.76 -2.13 -2.33
C LEU A 229 -33.00 -1.41 -1.78
N ASP A 230 -34.07 -1.30 -2.58
CA ASP A 230 -35.35 -0.74 -2.12
C ASP A 230 -36.06 -1.62 -1.07
N ALA A 231 -35.73 -2.91 -1.01
CA ALA A 231 -36.19 -3.84 0.01
C ALA A 231 -35.30 -3.85 1.27
N GLY A 232 -34.23 -3.05 1.29
CA GLY A 232 -33.36 -2.86 2.45
C GLY A 232 -32.01 -3.55 2.38
N ASP A 233 -31.60 -4.05 1.21
CA ASP A 233 -30.24 -4.55 1.02
C ASP A 233 -29.19 -3.43 1.10
N GLU A 234 -27.97 -3.78 1.51
CA GLU A 234 -26.87 -2.83 1.67
C GLU A 234 -25.74 -3.03 0.63
N ASP A 235 -25.73 -4.17 -0.07
CA ASP A 235 -24.71 -4.53 -1.06
C ASP A 235 -25.30 -4.93 -2.42
N LEU A 236 -24.41 -5.18 -3.38
CA LEU A 236 -24.75 -5.59 -4.73
C LEU A 236 -24.55 -7.10 -4.87
N ASP A 237 -25.63 -7.85 -4.70
CA ASP A 237 -25.58 -9.31 -4.81
C ASP A 237 -24.98 -9.78 -6.13
N ALA A 238 -24.19 -10.84 -6.02
CA ALA A 238 -23.44 -11.45 -7.13
C ALA A 238 -22.42 -10.53 -7.83
N ILE A 239 -22.12 -9.32 -7.32
CA ILE A 239 -21.15 -8.42 -7.97
C ILE A 239 -19.78 -9.08 -8.14
N HIS A 240 -19.34 -9.87 -7.16
CA HIS A 240 -18.06 -10.58 -7.23
C HIS A 240 -18.02 -11.61 -8.37
N HIS A 241 -19.16 -12.15 -8.81
CA HIS A 241 -19.19 -12.99 -10.01
C HIS A 241 -19.04 -12.17 -11.28
N LEU A 242 -19.60 -10.97 -11.31
CA LEU A 242 -19.46 -10.04 -12.44
C LEU A 242 -18.01 -9.56 -12.56
N THR A 243 -17.39 -9.10 -11.47
CA THR A 243 -16.02 -8.56 -11.50
C THR A 243 -14.96 -9.62 -11.79
N ASN A 244 -15.19 -10.88 -11.40
CA ASN A 244 -14.29 -12.00 -11.71
C ASN A 244 -14.52 -12.59 -13.12
N ALA A 245 -15.55 -12.17 -13.84
CA ALA A 245 -15.81 -12.65 -15.20
C ALA A 245 -14.97 -11.91 -16.24
N ASP A 246 -14.68 -12.57 -17.36
CA ASP A 246 -13.97 -11.97 -18.50
C ASP A 246 -14.91 -11.13 -19.38
N GLN A 247 -15.66 -10.22 -18.74
CA GLN A 247 -16.66 -9.36 -19.38
C GLN A 247 -16.58 -7.90 -18.90
N PRO A 248 -15.40 -7.24 -18.92
CA PRO A 248 -15.20 -5.94 -18.29
C PRO A 248 -16.14 -4.86 -18.85
N ALA A 249 -16.40 -4.83 -20.16
CA ALA A 249 -17.28 -3.85 -20.79
C ALA A 249 -18.75 -3.97 -20.31
N PHE A 250 -19.23 -5.18 -20.06
CA PHE A 250 -20.57 -5.42 -19.53
C PHE A 250 -20.67 -4.99 -18.06
N VAL A 251 -19.64 -5.28 -17.26
CA VAL A 251 -19.57 -4.84 -15.86
C VAL A 251 -19.56 -3.31 -15.79
N SER A 252 -18.74 -2.64 -16.60
CA SER A 252 -18.73 -1.18 -16.71
C SER A 252 -20.11 -0.62 -17.02
N LEU A 253 -20.78 -1.17 -18.04
CA LEU A 253 -22.10 -0.72 -18.46
C LEU A 253 -23.12 -0.81 -17.30
N CYS A 254 -23.12 -1.93 -16.58
CA CYS A 254 -23.96 -2.11 -15.40
C CYS A 254 -23.68 -1.07 -14.32
N MET A 255 -22.41 -0.89 -13.94
CA MET A 255 -22.02 0.00 -12.85
C MET A 255 -22.24 1.47 -13.18
N LEU A 256 -21.91 1.91 -14.39
CA LEU A 256 -22.09 3.29 -14.84
C LEU A 256 -23.56 3.69 -14.90
N ARG A 257 -24.44 2.79 -15.36
CA ARG A 257 -25.89 3.04 -15.34
C ARG A 257 -26.42 3.09 -13.91
N LEU A 258 -26.03 2.14 -13.07
CA LEU A 258 -26.47 2.10 -11.68
C LEU A 258 -26.05 3.37 -10.92
N LEU A 259 -24.78 3.76 -11.00
CA LEU A 259 -24.25 4.97 -10.35
C LEU A 259 -24.87 6.25 -10.93
N GLY A 260 -25.17 6.26 -12.23
CA GLY A 260 -25.85 7.38 -12.89
C GLY A 260 -27.30 7.55 -12.46
N GLU A 261 -28.04 6.45 -12.30
CA GLU A 261 -29.44 6.48 -11.84
C GLU A 261 -29.56 6.73 -10.33
N ARG A 262 -28.64 6.14 -9.54
CA ARG A 262 -28.68 6.14 -8.08
C ARG A 262 -27.30 6.46 -7.49
N PRO A 263 -26.84 7.72 -7.53
CA PRO A 263 -25.55 8.10 -6.92
C PRO A 263 -25.56 7.98 -5.38
N GLY A 264 -26.74 7.95 -4.75
CA GLY A 264 -26.93 7.75 -3.31
C GLY A 264 -27.17 6.29 -2.91
N LEU A 265 -26.33 5.36 -3.39
CA LEU A 265 -26.35 3.96 -2.94
C LEU A 265 -25.99 3.84 -1.44
N PRO A 266 -26.44 2.78 -0.75
CA PRO A 266 -25.90 2.41 0.56
C PRO A 266 -24.37 2.28 0.54
N ASP A 267 -23.70 2.49 1.68
CA ASP A 267 -22.23 2.61 1.76
C ASP A 267 -21.48 1.45 1.11
N LEU A 268 -21.88 0.20 1.39
CA LEU A 268 -21.22 -0.98 0.83
C LEU A 268 -21.48 -1.13 -0.68
N ALA A 269 -22.73 -1.02 -1.13
CA ALA A 269 -23.10 -1.03 -2.55
C ALA A 269 -22.41 0.08 -3.35
N LEU A 270 -22.29 1.30 -2.79
CA LEU A 270 -21.61 2.42 -3.43
C LEU A 270 -20.13 2.11 -3.65
N ARG A 271 -19.44 1.59 -2.62
CA ARG A 271 -18.03 1.21 -2.71
C ARG A 271 -17.81 0.09 -3.73
N GLN A 272 -18.67 -0.92 -3.72
CA GLN A 272 -18.64 -2.03 -4.67
C GLN A 272 -18.80 -1.54 -6.12
N ALA A 273 -19.78 -0.67 -6.38
CA ALA A 273 -20.00 -0.13 -7.71
C ALA A 273 -18.85 0.74 -8.22
N ILE A 274 -18.32 1.63 -7.37
CA ILE A 274 -17.18 2.48 -7.72
C ILE A 274 -15.93 1.63 -7.97
N GLY A 275 -15.66 0.64 -7.10
CA GLY A 275 -14.51 -0.26 -7.24
C GLY A 275 -14.56 -1.03 -8.57
N ALA A 276 -15.72 -1.62 -8.89
CA ALA A 276 -15.92 -2.34 -10.15
C ALA A 276 -15.80 -1.41 -11.39
N CYS A 277 -16.24 -0.15 -11.30
CA CYS A 277 -16.02 0.84 -12.36
C CYS A 277 -14.53 1.17 -12.55
N ALA A 278 -13.80 1.37 -11.45
CA ALA A 278 -12.41 1.82 -11.44
C ALA A 278 -11.47 0.82 -12.16
N GLU A 279 -11.72 -0.48 -12.01
CA GLU A 279 -10.94 -1.55 -12.66
C GLU A 279 -11.12 -1.60 -14.18
N SER A 280 -12.18 -0.99 -14.70
CA SER A 280 -12.62 -1.16 -16.10
C SER A 280 -12.20 -0.04 -17.07
N SER A 281 -11.20 0.79 -16.71
CA SER A 281 -10.66 1.90 -17.52
C SER A 281 -11.61 3.07 -17.82
N ASN A 282 -12.71 3.22 -17.08
CA ASN A 282 -13.71 4.30 -17.27
C ASN A 282 -13.49 5.52 -16.37
N ILE A 283 -12.22 5.91 -16.17
CA ILE A 283 -11.84 6.98 -15.24
C ILE A 283 -12.56 8.29 -15.58
N GLY A 284 -12.60 8.68 -16.86
CA GLY A 284 -13.26 9.91 -17.30
C GLY A 284 -14.75 9.93 -16.95
N GLU A 285 -15.47 8.83 -17.19
CA GLU A 285 -16.89 8.74 -16.87
C GLU A 285 -17.15 8.72 -15.36
N LEU A 286 -16.28 8.07 -14.59
CA LEU A 286 -16.36 8.06 -13.13
C LEU A 286 -16.12 9.44 -12.52
N VAL A 287 -15.22 10.24 -13.11
CA VAL A 287 -15.03 11.65 -12.74
C VAL A 287 -16.30 12.47 -13.05
N GLU A 288 -16.91 12.30 -14.22
CA GLU A 288 -18.18 13.00 -14.54
C GLU A 288 -19.35 12.56 -13.65
N LEU A 289 -19.35 11.30 -13.19
CA LEU A 289 -20.31 10.84 -12.19
C LEU A 289 -20.06 11.51 -10.84
N ALA A 290 -18.80 11.62 -10.40
CA ALA A 290 -18.46 12.31 -9.15
C ALA A 290 -18.91 13.77 -9.17
N ARG A 291 -18.64 14.51 -10.26
CA ARG A 291 -19.11 15.90 -10.41
C ARG A 291 -20.63 16.00 -10.29
N ARG A 292 -21.37 15.20 -11.09
CA ARG A 292 -22.84 15.20 -11.07
C ARG A 292 -23.41 14.75 -9.72
N ALA A 293 -22.78 13.81 -9.04
CA ALA A 293 -23.21 13.35 -7.72
C ALA A 293 -23.08 14.48 -6.68
N LEU A 294 -21.96 15.20 -6.68
CA LEU A 294 -21.72 16.29 -5.73
C LEU A 294 -22.58 17.54 -5.98
N GLU A 295 -23.13 17.72 -7.18
CA GLU A 295 -24.13 18.76 -7.47
C GLU A 295 -25.51 18.47 -6.84
N ARG A 296 -25.75 17.25 -6.35
CA ARG A 296 -27.05 16.86 -5.80
C ARG A 296 -27.18 17.23 -4.33
N ASP A 297 -28.32 17.79 -3.95
CA ASP A 297 -28.61 18.16 -2.56
C ASP A 297 -29.14 17.00 -1.70
N ASP A 298 -29.49 15.86 -2.29
CA ASP A 298 -30.20 14.76 -1.61
C ASP A 298 -29.30 13.62 -1.10
N LEU A 299 -27.98 13.70 -1.31
CA LEU A 299 -27.04 12.69 -0.83
C LEU A 299 -26.84 12.74 0.69
N GLU A 300 -26.66 11.59 1.33
CA GLU A 300 -26.19 11.54 2.71
C GLU A 300 -24.73 11.98 2.81
N GLN A 301 -24.31 12.49 3.97
CA GLN A 301 -22.94 13.00 4.15
C GLN A 301 -21.88 11.96 3.78
N LYS A 302 -22.03 10.71 4.25
CA LYS A 302 -21.09 9.62 3.93
C LYS A 302 -20.96 9.36 2.43
N GLN A 303 -22.07 9.45 1.68
CA GLN A 303 -22.08 9.26 0.23
C GLN A 303 -21.36 10.42 -0.46
N ARG A 304 -21.60 11.66 -0.01
CA ARG A 304 -20.86 12.83 -0.50
C ARG A 304 -19.37 12.68 -0.22
N ASP A 305 -18.97 12.24 0.97
CA ASP A 305 -17.58 12.07 1.33
C ASP A 305 -16.87 11.04 0.42
N ILE A 306 -17.55 9.93 0.08
CA ILE A 306 -17.04 8.95 -0.89
C ILE A 306 -16.88 9.57 -2.28
N TRP A 307 -17.89 10.29 -2.78
CA TRP A 307 -17.81 10.94 -4.09
C TRP A 307 -16.75 12.05 -4.15
N SER A 308 -16.61 12.82 -3.07
CA SER A 308 -15.53 13.79 -2.90
C SER A 308 -14.17 13.12 -2.94
N PHE A 309 -14.01 11.94 -2.32
CA PHE A 309 -12.77 11.19 -2.41
C PHE A 309 -12.49 10.66 -3.82
N VAL A 310 -13.50 10.15 -4.53
CA VAL A 310 -13.35 9.74 -5.93
C VAL A 310 -12.84 10.91 -6.77
N GLY A 311 -13.43 12.09 -6.60
CA GLY A 311 -12.97 13.31 -7.25
C GLY A 311 -11.52 13.69 -6.88
N LEU A 312 -11.20 13.69 -5.58
CA LEU A 312 -9.85 13.98 -5.08
C LEU A 312 -8.80 12.98 -5.56
N ALA A 313 -9.15 11.70 -5.70
CA ALA A 313 -8.21 10.68 -6.15
C ALA A 313 -7.98 10.74 -7.65
N LEU A 314 -9.01 11.04 -8.45
CA LEU A 314 -8.90 11.00 -9.91
C LEU A 314 -8.56 12.35 -10.54
N MET A 315 -8.91 13.46 -9.86
CA MET A 315 -8.62 14.84 -10.27
C MET A 315 -8.18 15.69 -9.05
N PRO A 316 -7.03 15.40 -8.42
CA PRO A 316 -6.67 16.00 -7.13
C PRO A 316 -6.61 17.53 -7.13
N GLU A 317 -6.07 18.14 -8.19
CA GLU A 317 -5.96 19.60 -8.31
C GLU A 317 -7.33 20.28 -8.37
N GLU A 318 -8.25 19.75 -9.18
CA GLU A 318 -9.59 20.31 -9.35
C GLU A 318 -10.41 20.24 -8.07
N PHE A 319 -10.43 19.09 -7.40
CA PHE A 319 -11.30 18.87 -6.24
C PHE A 319 -10.72 19.42 -4.94
N ALA A 320 -9.39 19.48 -4.80
CA ALA A 320 -8.77 20.05 -3.61
C ALA A 320 -9.11 21.54 -3.43
N ASP A 321 -9.21 22.29 -4.53
CA ASP A 321 -9.52 23.73 -4.51
C ASP A 321 -11.01 24.03 -4.27
N GLN A 322 -11.89 23.07 -4.52
CA GLN A 322 -13.35 23.24 -4.41
C GLN A 322 -13.89 22.90 -3.01
N LEU A 323 -13.19 22.06 -2.25
CA LEU A 323 -13.65 21.55 -0.98
C LEU A 323 -13.12 22.38 0.19
N SER A 324 -13.93 22.54 1.24
CA SER A 324 -13.47 23.14 2.49
C SER A 324 -12.49 22.22 3.22
N GLU A 325 -11.70 22.75 4.17
CA GLU A 325 -10.77 21.93 4.95
C GLU A 325 -11.46 20.76 5.68
N GLN A 326 -12.68 21.00 6.18
CA GLN A 326 -13.49 19.99 6.87
C GLN A 326 -14.03 18.91 5.91
N ASP A 327 -14.41 19.32 4.70
CA ASP A 327 -14.89 18.39 3.68
C ASP A 327 -13.74 17.55 3.12
N LEU A 328 -12.55 18.15 2.97
CA LEU A 328 -11.33 17.43 2.62
C LEU A 328 -11.00 16.37 3.66
N GLU A 329 -11.03 16.72 4.95
CA GLU A 329 -10.78 15.76 6.03
C GLU A 329 -11.76 14.59 5.97
N SER A 330 -13.06 14.86 5.82
CA SER A 330 -14.10 13.83 5.76
C SER A 330 -13.93 12.93 4.52
N ALA A 331 -13.68 13.53 3.36
CA ALA A 331 -13.45 12.81 2.11
C ALA A 331 -12.21 11.89 2.19
N LEU A 332 -11.09 12.38 2.71
CA LEU A 332 -9.86 11.60 2.84
C LEU A 332 -9.99 10.40 3.80
N LEU A 333 -10.97 10.43 4.72
CA LEU A 333 -11.27 9.35 5.66
C LEU A 333 -12.41 8.43 5.20
N ALA A 334 -13.16 8.81 4.18
CA ALA A 334 -14.28 8.04 3.66
C ALA A 334 -13.88 6.68 3.03
N PRO A 335 -12.86 6.58 2.14
CA PRO A 335 -12.49 5.32 1.51
C PRO A 335 -11.76 4.40 2.50
N ASN A 336 -11.92 3.10 2.35
CA ASN A 336 -11.18 2.10 3.12
C ASN A 336 -10.95 0.83 2.29
N GLY A 337 -10.09 -0.06 2.80
CA GLY A 337 -9.82 -1.36 2.19
C GLY A 337 -9.40 -1.25 0.72
N ASP A 338 -10.00 -2.10 -0.11
CA ASP A 338 -9.64 -2.25 -1.51
C ASP A 338 -9.93 -0.99 -2.34
N LEU A 339 -11.05 -0.29 -2.08
CA LEU A 339 -11.40 0.92 -2.81
C LEU A 339 -10.34 2.02 -2.68
N ALA A 340 -9.81 2.22 -1.46
CA ALA A 340 -8.76 3.21 -1.23
C ALA A 340 -7.48 2.82 -2.00
N THR A 341 -7.14 1.53 -2.03
CA THR A 341 -5.98 1.00 -2.75
C THR A 341 -6.13 1.23 -4.25
N THR A 342 -7.25 0.79 -4.84
CA THR A 342 -7.53 0.95 -6.28
C THR A 342 -7.48 2.42 -6.71
N LEU A 343 -8.12 3.32 -5.97
CA LEU A 343 -8.11 4.74 -6.31
C LEU A 343 -6.74 5.42 -6.14
N ASN A 344 -5.90 4.93 -5.22
CA ASN A 344 -4.51 5.41 -5.12
C ASN A 344 -3.68 4.99 -6.33
N GLU A 345 -3.85 3.75 -6.81
CA GLU A 345 -3.13 3.24 -7.98
C GLU A 345 -3.54 3.95 -9.27
N LEU A 346 -4.80 4.39 -9.36
CA LEU A 346 -5.34 5.14 -10.49
C LEU A 346 -5.07 6.65 -10.40
N CYS A 347 -4.58 7.15 -9.27
CA CYS A 347 -4.37 8.58 -9.05
C CYS A 347 -3.28 9.12 -9.99
N PRO A 348 -3.59 10.10 -10.87
CA PRO A 348 -2.61 10.63 -11.82
C PRO A 348 -1.50 11.44 -11.15
N ASP A 349 -1.78 12.03 -9.99
CA ASP A 349 -0.82 12.79 -9.18
C ASP A 349 -0.95 12.39 -7.70
N ILE A 350 -0.38 11.23 -7.39
CA ILE A 350 -0.39 10.67 -6.02
C ILE A 350 0.38 11.56 -5.04
N ASP A 351 1.40 12.29 -5.50
CA ASP A 351 2.19 13.20 -4.67
C ASP A 351 1.33 14.37 -4.21
N LEU A 352 0.52 14.98 -5.09
CA LEU A 352 -0.43 16.00 -4.70
C LEU A 352 -1.48 15.47 -3.72
N LEU A 353 -2.06 14.29 -3.98
CA LEU A 353 -3.02 13.69 -3.05
C LEU A 353 -2.41 13.41 -1.67
N ASP A 354 -1.17 12.92 -1.62
CA ASP A 354 -0.47 12.63 -0.38
C ASP A 354 -0.04 13.90 0.37
N ARG A 355 0.35 14.97 -0.34
CA ARG A 355 0.54 16.30 0.28
C ARG A 355 -0.76 16.80 0.93
N THR A 356 -1.91 16.63 0.26
CA THR A 356 -3.22 17.00 0.81
C THR A 356 -3.54 16.15 2.06
N ARG A 357 -3.32 14.83 2.01
CA ARG A 357 -3.48 13.95 3.19
C ARG A 357 -2.65 14.39 4.38
N ILE A 358 -1.37 14.66 4.16
CA ILE A 358 -0.46 15.08 5.23
C ILE A 358 -0.88 16.44 5.77
N GLY A 359 -1.15 17.41 4.89
CA GLY A 359 -1.49 18.77 5.27
C GLY A 359 -2.82 18.90 6.01
N ILE A 360 -3.82 18.09 5.66
CA ILE A 360 -5.14 18.10 6.30
C ILE A 360 -5.16 17.20 7.54
N LEU A 361 -4.90 15.90 7.37
CA LEU A 361 -5.03 14.93 8.46
C LEU A 361 -3.91 15.07 9.48
N GLY A 362 -2.67 15.36 9.05
CA GLY A 362 -1.53 15.52 9.96
C GLY A 362 -1.62 16.76 10.83
N LYS A 363 -2.40 17.77 10.44
CA LYS A 363 -2.67 18.97 11.23
C LYS A 363 -3.60 18.69 12.41
N ASN A 364 -4.63 17.87 12.19
CA ASN A 364 -5.68 17.61 13.19
C ASN A 364 -5.43 16.35 14.03
N HIS A 365 -4.57 15.43 13.55
CA HIS A 365 -4.33 14.14 14.19
C HIS A 365 -2.84 13.91 14.47
N PRO A 366 -2.44 13.74 15.74
CA PRO A 366 -1.04 13.47 16.09
C PRO A 366 -0.61 12.06 15.67
N ALA A 367 0.70 11.88 15.48
CA ALA A 367 1.31 10.60 15.20
C ALA A 367 1.13 9.63 16.39
N ARG A 368 0.87 8.36 16.08
CA ARG A 368 0.76 7.27 17.06
C ARG A 368 1.84 6.21 16.85
N ASP A 369 2.43 5.74 17.95
CA ASP A 369 3.47 4.71 17.94
C ASP A 369 2.93 3.29 17.67
N ASP A 370 1.61 3.08 17.84
CA ASP A 370 0.95 1.78 17.70
C ASP A 370 0.21 1.60 16.37
N ASP A 371 0.50 2.45 15.37
CA ASP A 371 -0.10 2.36 14.03
C ASP A 371 0.12 1.00 13.35
N TRP A 372 1.20 0.28 13.69
CA TRP A 372 1.44 -1.08 13.21
C TRP A 372 0.34 -2.08 13.61
N ARG A 373 -0.45 -1.77 14.66
CA ARG A 373 -1.61 -2.57 15.07
C ARG A 373 -2.89 -2.18 14.33
N HIS A 374 -2.98 -0.96 13.85
CA HIS A 374 -4.18 -0.39 13.22
C HIS A 374 -3.79 0.46 11.99
N SER A 375 -3.25 -0.17 10.96
CA SER A 375 -2.77 0.51 9.75
C SER A 375 -3.85 1.31 9.00
N GLY A 376 -5.14 1.00 9.25
CA GLY A 376 -6.29 1.73 8.72
C GLY A 376 -6.74 2.96 9.53
N GLY A 377 -6.08 3.30 10.65
CA GLY A 377 -6.38 4.51 11.41
C GLY A 377 -5.85 5.79 10.74
N VAL A 378 -6.33 6.96 11.18
CA VAL A 378 -5.94 8.26 10.60
C VAL A 378 -4.42 8.47 10.59
N SER A 379 -3.75 8.16 11.70
CA SER A 379 -2.28 8.21 11.80
C SER A 379 -1.60 7.23 10.82
N GLY A 380 -2.16 6.04 10.62
CA GLY A 380 -1.70 5.09 9.59
C GLY A 380 -1.80 5.65 8.17
N ILE A 381 -2.89 6.36 7.84
CA ILE A 381 -3.08 7.02 6.53
C ILE A 381 -2.02 8.09 6.31
N VAL A 382 -1.80 8.97 7.29
CA VAL A 382 -0.77 10.04 7.21
C VAL A 382 0.62 9.43 7.06
N ARG A 383 0.94 8.41 7.85
CA ARG A 383 2.24 7.71 7.79
C ARG A 383 2.48 7.09 6.42
N ALA A 384 1.47 6.44 5.84
CA ALA A 384 1.56 5.86 4.50
C ALA A 384 1.77 6.94 3.42
N ALA A 385 1.10 8.09 3.54
CA ALA A 385 1.29 9.23 2.65
C ALA A 385 2.71 9.82 2.75
N ILE A 386 3.26 9.98 3.97
CA ILE A 386 4.66 10.42 4.18
C ILE A 386 5.65 9.44 3.52
N GLN A 387 5.41 8.13 3.67
CA GLN A 387 6.27 7.10 3.09
C GLN A 387 6.23 7.10 1.56
N ARG A 388 5.04 7.18 0.95
CA ARG A 388 4.90 7.26 -0.51
C ARG A 388 5.54 8.52 -1.07
N LEU A 389 5.29 9.68 -0.47
CA LEU A 389 5.90 10.94 -0.90
C LEU A 389 7.43 10.91 -0.74
N GLY A 390 7.96 10.32 0.33
CA GLY A 390 9.41 10.10 0.49
C GLY A 390 10.00 9.13 -0.56
N ALA A 391 9.21 8.16 -0.99
CA ALA A 391 9.58 7.21 -2.05
C ALA A 391 9.32 7.73 -3.48
N SER A 392 8.78 8.95 -3.63
CA SER A 392 8.53 9.56 -4.95
C SER A 392 9.82 9.74 -5.78
N ASN A 393 9.66 9.78 -7.10
CA ASN A 393 10.70 10.13 -8.06
C ASN A 393 10.77 11.64 -8.36
N SER A 394 9.82 12.44 -7.85
CA SER A 394 9.85 13.90 -8.00
C SER A 394 11.03 14.49 -7.21
N ALA A 395 11.80 15.38 -7.85
CA ALA A 395 12.91 16.07 -7.19
C ALA A 395 12.43 17.05 -6.10
N GLU A 396 11.18 17.52 -6.20
CA GLU A 396 10.56 18.46 -5.28
C GLU A 396 9.96 17.79 -4.03
N ALA A 397 9.75 16.48 -4.03
CA ALA A 397 9.05 15.76 -2.96
C ALA A 397 9.71 15.96 -1.58
N GLY A 398 11.05 15.94 -1.52
CA GLY A 398 11.80 16.23 -0.30
C GLY A 398 11.60 17.66 0.23
N ALA A 399 11.45 18.65 -0.66
CA ALA A 399 11.16 20.04 -0.27
C ALA A 399 9.71 20.18 0.22
N HIS A 400 8.77 19.51 -0.46
CA HIS A 400 7.37 19.47 -0.03
C HIS A 400 7.19 18.86 1.36
N LEU A 401 7.87 17.74 1.63
CA LEU A 401 7.89 17.13 2.97
C LEU A 401 8.35 18.12 4.04
N LYS A 402 9.49 18.80 3.81
CA LYS A 402 10.02 19.79 4.76
C LYS A 402 9.04 20.95 5.00
N ALA A 403 8.41 21.47 3.94
CA ALA A 403 7.42 22.54 4.07
C ALA A 403 6.16 22.11 4.84
N LEU A 404 5.76 20.84 4.71
CA LEU A 404 4.63 20.28 5.46
C LEU A 404 4.92 20.14 6.96
N ALA A 405 6.16 19.89 7.35
CA ALA A 405 6.54 19.70 8.76
C ALA A 405 6.14 20.87 9.68
N GLU A 406 6.14 22.10 9.15
CA GLU A 406 5.78 23.31 9.90
C GLU A 406 4.25 23.50 10.04
N ARG A 407 3.46 22.75 9.26
CA ARG A 407 1.99 22.93 9.13
C ARG A 407 1.18 21.82 9.80
N VAL A 408 1.84 20.76 10.26
CA VAL A 408 1.23 19.58 10.89
C VAL A 408 1.55 19.53 12.38
N ASP A 409 0.91 18.62 13.12
CA ASP A 409 1.25 18.38 14.52
C ASP A 409 2.74 18.01 14.67
N SER A 410 3.38 18.57 15.71
CA SER A 410 4.82 18.40 15.96
C SER A 410 5.28 16.95 16.11
N SER A 411 4.38 16.02 16.46
CA SER A 411 4.66 14.59 16.53
C SER A 411 5.04 13.97 15.18
N TRP A 412 4.67 14.60 14.05
CA TRP A 412 5.05 14.15 12.70
C TRP A 412 6.46 14.56 12.28
N ALA A 413 7.07 15.55 12.94
CA ALA A 413 8.39 16.07 12.61
C ALA A 413 9.48 14.98 12.42
N PRO A 414 9.65 13.99 13.35
CA PRO A 414 10.65 12.94 13.15
C PRO A 414 10.35 12.05 11.94
N HIS A 415 9.08 11.76 11.66
CA HIS A 415 8.68 10.92 10.52
C HIS A 415 8.92 11.63 9.18
N ILE A 416 8.58 12.92 9.10
CA ILE A 416 8.80 13.74 7.91
C ILE A 416 10.31 13.96 7.69
N ALA A 417 11.08 14.25 8.74
CA ALA A 417 12.53 14.41 8.64
C ALA A 417 13.20 13.13 8.14
N HIS A 418 12.78 11.97 8.64
CA HIS A 418 13.26 10.67 8.17
C HIS A 418 12.92 10.44 6.69
N ALA A 419 11.67 10.64 6.28
CA ALA A 419 11.26 10.45 4.89
C ALA A 419 11.98 11.40 3.92
N ALA A 420 12.18 12.67 4.30
CA ALA A 420 12.94 13.63 3.50
C ALA A 420 14.42 13.25 3.38
N ALA A 421 15.02 12.68 4.44
CA ALA A 421 16.41 12.20 4.40
C ALA A 421 16.56 10.96 3.50
N GLU A 422 15.62 10.02 3.58
CA GLU A 422 15.58 8.84 2.70
C GLU A 422 15.37 9.23 1.24
N HIS A 423 14.48 10.19 0.98
CA HIS A 423 14.29 10.74 -0.37
C HIS A 423 15.58 11.37 -0.91
N ALA A 424 16.26 12.19 -0.11
CA ALA A 424 17.54 12.79 -0.51
C ALA A 424 18.63 11.73 -0.76
N ARG A 425 18.63 10.64 0.01
CA ARG A 425 19.52 9.48 -0.22
C ARG A 425 19.20 8.81 -1.56
N LYS A 426 17.94 8.52 -1.82
CA LYS A 426 17.47 7.92 -3.08
C LYS A 426 17.87 8.76 -4.29
N LEU A 427 17.61 10.07 -4.26
CA LEU A 427 18.00 10.96 -5.37
C LEU A 427 19.52 10.96 -5.61
N ARG A 428 20.34 10.94 -4.55
CA ARG A 428 21.80 10.81 -4.70
C ARG A 428 22.19 9.49 -5.36
N ASP A 429 21.57 8.39 -4.97
CA ASP A 429 21.85 7.07 -5.53
C ASP A 429 21.41 6.99 -7.00
N GLU A 430 20.26 7.55 -7.36
CA GLU A 430 19.74 7.59 -8.75
C GLU A 430 20.54 8.54 -9.65
N GLN A 431 20.98 9.67 -9.13
CA GLN A 431 21.78 10.66 -9.87
C GLN A 431 23.28 10.32 -9.84
N PHE A 432 23.68 9.28 -9.11
CA PHE A 432 25.07 8.83 -9.09
C PHE A 432 25.49 8.30 -10.45
N ALA A 433 26.31 9.07 -11.15
CA ALA A 433 27.02 8.64 -12.34
C ALA A 433 28.49 8.36 -12.01
N ALA A 434 28.89 7.09 -12.15
CA ALA A 434 30.30 6.73 -12.02
C ALA A 434 31.14 7.44 -13.10
N PRO A 435 32.32 7.97 -12.77
CA PRO A 435 33.20 8.57 -13.76
C PRO A 435 33.63 7.52 -14.78
N SER A 436 33.69 7.92 -16.06
CA SER A 436 34.21 7.07 -17.13
C SER A 436 35.71 6.83 -16.97
N VAL A 437 36.22 5.75 -17.56
CA VAL A 437 37.67 5.45 -17.59
C VAL A 437 38.47 6.64 -18.16
N SER A 438 37.93 7.33 -19.17
CA SER A 438 38.58 8.52 -19.74
C SER A 438 38.65 9.69 -18.76
N GLN A 439 37.62 9.91 -17.96
CA GLN A 439 37.62 10.95 -16.92
C GLN A 439 38.61 10.61 -15.80
N LEU A 440 38.66 9.33 -15.38
CA LEU A 440 39.64 8.86 -14.40
C LEU A 440 41.08 9.00 -14.92
N MET A 441 41.33 8.63 -16.17
CA MET A 441 42.65 8.80 -16.79
C MET A 441 43.04 10.29 -16.90
N GLY A 442 42.07 11.16 -17.19
CA GLY A 442 42.28 12.62 -17.21
C GLY A 442 42.66 13.15 -15.83
N ALA A 443 41.89 12.79 -14.80
CA ALA A 443 42.18 13.21 -13.42
C ALA A 443 43.55 12.72 -12.92
N LEU A 444 43.94 11.48 -13.25
CA LEU A 444 45.26 10.92 -12.91
C LEU A 444 46.43 11.56 -13.67
N ALA A 445 46.17 12.28 -14.76
CA ALA A 445 47.17 12.96 -15.57
C ALA A 445 47.18 14.48 -15.30
N ASP A 446 46.97 14.88 -14.04
CA ASP A 446 46.86 16.27 -13.57
C ASP A 446 45.74 17.08 -14.25
N GLY A 447 44.72 16.39 -14.77
CA GLY A 447 43.54 17.00 -15.39
C GLY A 447 42.40 17.29 -14.40
N ALA A 448 41.19 17.50 -14.93
CA ALA A 448 40.05 17.87 -14.11
C ALA A 448 39.59 16.76 -13.15
N PRO A 449 39.23 17.08 -11.90
CA PRO A 449 38.70 16.10 -10.95
C PRO A 449 37.49 15.36 -11.52
N ALA A 450 37.47 14.03 -11.42
CA ALA A 450 36.44 13.19 -12.03
C ALA A 450 35.19 13.06 -11.14
N THR A 451 35.35 13.19 -9.81
CA THR A 451 34.27 13.10 -8.83
C THR A 451 34.25 14.30 -7.88
N ALA A 452 33.15 14.49 -7.16
CA ALA A 452 33.08 15.50 -6.09
C ALA A 452 34.09 15.24 -4.96
N SER A 453 34.43 13.96 -4.71
CA SER A 453 35.48 13.59 -3.76
C SER A 453 36.86 14.03 -4.24
N ASP A 454 37.17 13.82 -5.53
CA ASP A 454 38.43 14.27 -6.13
C ASP A 454 38.51 15.80 -6.11
N LEU A 455 37.39 16.47 -6.42
CA LEU A 455 37.30 17.93 -6.36
C LEU A 455 37.56 18.45 -4.93
N ALA A 456 36.95 17.83 -3.93
CA ALA A 456 37.19 18.13 -2.52
C ALA A 456 38.67 17.93 -2.15
N ALA A 457 39.28 16.82 -2.57
CA ALA A 457 40.68 16.51 -2.28
C ALA A 457 41.64 17.54 -2.90
N VAL A 458 41.47 17.88 -4.19
CA VAL A 458 42.34 18.86 -4.87
C VAL A 458 42.17 20.25 -4.26
N VAL A 459 40.93 20.68 -3.99
CA VAL A 459 40.70 21.99 -3.37
C VAL A 459 41.29 22.03 -1.97
N LEU A 460 41.09 21.00 -1.15
CA LEU A 460 41.65 20.92 0.19
C LEU A 460 43.18 20.91 0.17
N GLU A 461 43.80 20.16 -0.74
CA GLU A 461 45.27 20.13 -0.88
C GLU A 461 45.83 21.52 -1.18
N GLU A 462 45.25 22.26 -2.12
CA GLU A 462 45.76 23.60 -2.46
C GLU A 462 45.51 24.63 -1.35
N VAL A 463 44.39 24.50 -0.62
CA VAL A 463 44.14 25.33 0.57
C VAL A 463 45.13 25.00 1.70
N GLU A 464 45.39 23.74 1.97
CA GLU A 464 46.39 23.30 2.96
C GLU A 464 47.81 23.70 2.57
N ARG A 465 48.14 23.59 1.29
CA ARG A 465 49.41 24.07 0.75
C ARG A 465 49.55 25.57 0.99
N TYR A 466 48.51 26.36 0.75
CA TYR A 466 48.54 27.79 1.06
C TYR A 466 48.60 28.07 2.57
N LYS A 467 47.84 27.33 3.39
CA LYS A 467 47.87 27.38 4.86
C LYS A 467 49.31 27.24 5.40
N SER A 468 50.09 26.31 4.85
CA SER A 468 51.49 26.09 5.23
C SER A 468 52.41 27.30 4.98
N THR A 469 52.05 28.19 4.05
CA THR A 469 52.83 29.39 3.70
C THR A 469 52.48 30.62 4.54
N LEU A 470 51.29 30.65 5.18
CA LEU A 470 50.77 31.84 5.86
C LEU A 470 51.69 32.36 6.96
N ARG A 471 52.38 31.45 7.67
CA ARG A 471 53.26 31.76 8.81
C ARG A 471 54.75 31.70 8.49
N THR A 472 55.12 31.08 7.38
CA THR A 472 56.51 30.82 7.00
C THR A 472 56.98 31.67 5.81
N GLY A 473 56.06 32.28 5.06
CA GLY A 473 56.37 33.07 3.87
C GLY A 473 57.07 34.40 4.17
N SER A 474 58.09 34.71 3.37
CA SER A 474 58.87 35.95 3.46
C SER A 474 58.07 37.22 3.17
N GLU A 475 56.93 37.11 2.47
CA GLU A 475 56.06 38.24 2.11
C GLU A 475 55.00 38.57 3.17
N THR A 476 55.03 37.93 4.34
CA THR A 476 53.99 38.05 5.38
C THR A 476 52.55 37.80 4.84
N PRO A 477 52.26 36.62 4.25
CA PRO A 477 50.99 36.39 3.53
C PRO A 477 49.72 36.59 4.37
N TRP A 478 49.77 36.28 5.68
CA TRP A 478 48.69 36.53 6.64
C TRP A 478 48.17 37.98 6.63
N LYS A 479 49.03 38.94 6.28
CA LYS A 479 48.72 40.37 6.28
C LYS A 479 47.69 40.76 5.22
N ARG A 480 47.53 39.95 4.16
CA ARG A 480 46.58 40.19 3.06
C ARG A 480 45.11 40.12 3.51
N PHE A 481 44.84 39.51 4.66
CA PHE A 481 43.53 39.38 5.33
C PHE A 481 43.24 40.50 6.34
N TRP A 482 44.10 41.53 6.36
CA TRP A 482 43.95 42.68 7.24
C TRP A 482 43.86 43.97 6.42
N ASN A 483 43.06 44.92 6.92
CA ASN A 483 43.14 46.30 6.44
C ASN A 483 44.48 46.90 6.84
N THR A 484 45.10 47.72 5.99
CA THR A 484 46.39 48.38 6.28
C THR A 484 46.26 49.89 6.41
N ASP A 485 47.07 50.51 7.27
CA ASP A 485 47.23 51.96 7.32
C ASP A 485 48.11 52.48 6.16
N GLU A 486 48.33 53.80 6.10
CA GLU A 486 49.16 54.47 5.09
C GLU A 486 50.63 54.01 5.07
N TYR A 487 51.11 53.40 6.17
CA TYR A 487 52.45 52.82 6.29
C TYR A 487 52.45 51.31 6.01
N GLY A 488 51.32 50.78 5.58
CA GLY A 488 51.12 49.36 5.32
C GLY A 488 51.04 48.51 6.59
N ASN A 489 50.87 49.05 7.80
CA ASN A 489 50.70 48.20 8.99
C ASN A 489 49.28 47.67 9.06
N ALA A 490 49.11 46.41 9.45
CA ALA A 490 47.78 45.84 9.66
C ALA A 490 47.02 46.63 10.75
N THR A 491 45.73 46.88 10.57
CA THR A 491 44.86 47.64 11.50
C THR A 491 43.70 46.84 12.06
N LYS A 492 42.72 46.46 11.24
CA LYS A 492 41.56 45.60 11.61
C LYS A 492 41.44 44.44 10.62
N PRO A 493 40.91 43.27 11.03
CA PRO A 493 40.58 42.20 10.11
C PRO A 493 39.71 42.73 8.97
N GLN A 494 39.83 42.13 7.78
CA GLN A 494 38.87 42.40 6.72
C GLN A 494 37.51 41.77 7.07
N ILE A 495 36.50 42.07 6.27
CA ILE A 495 35.19 41.41 6.40
C ILE A 495 35.24 40.05 5.71
N GLU A 496 34.41 39.12 6.17
CA GLU A 496 34.42 37.71 5.77
C GLU A 496 34.40 37.50 4.24
N ASN A 497 33.57 38.26 3.52
CA ASN A 497 33.49 38.23 2.06
C ASN A 497 34.81 38.63 1.37
N GLU A 498 35.52 39.63 1.89
CA GLU A 498 36.80 40.10 1.34
C GLU A 498 37.90 39.06 1.57
N ASP A 499 37.93 38.44 2.76
CA ASP A 499 38.88 37.36 3.08
C ASP A 499 38.68 36.14 2.16
N ARG A 500 37.41 35.77 1.92
CA ARG A 500 37.03 34.73 0.96
C ARG A 500 37.47 35.07 -0.46
N ASP A 501 37.10 36.24 -0.96
CA ASP A 501 37.41 36.65 -2.34
C ASP A 501 38.92 36.74 -2.56
N ARG A 502 39.66 37.23 -1.56
CA ARG A 502 41.12 37.25 -1.55
C ARG A 502 41.73 35.86 -1.64
N LEU A 503 41.24 34.90 -0.85
CA LEU A 503 41.74 33.53 -0.89
C LEU A 503 41.51 32.92 -2.29
N LEU A 504 40.34 33.13 -2.88
CA LEU A 504 40.01 32.63 -4.21
C LEU A 504 40.88 33.29 -5.30
N GLU A 505 41.13 34.59 -5.21
CA GLU A 505 42.05 35.29 -6.12
C GLU A 505 43.45 34.67 -6.10
N LEU A 506 43.97 34.36 -4.91
CA LEU A 506 45.30 33.79 -4.72
C LEU A 506 45.41 32.34 -5.24
N LEU A 507 44.36 31.55 -5.08
CA LEU A 507 44.34 30.14 -5.46
C LEU A 507 43.87 29.91 -6.91
N ARG A 508 43.24 30.91 -7.54
CA ARG A 508 42.69 30.82 -8.91
C ARG A 508 43.66 30.21 -9.93
N PRO A 509 44.93 30.66 -10.06
CA PRO A 509 45.84 30.10 -11.06
C PRO A 509 46.12 28.60 -10.86
N ARG A 510 46.04 28.12 -9.61
CA ARG A 510 46.24 26.71 -9.27
C ARG A 510 45.01 25.90 -9.63
N PHE A 511 43.82 26.40 -9.26
CA PHE A 511 42.55 25.77 -9.60
C PHE A 511 42.31 25.69 -11.11
N GLU A 512 42.64 26.74 -11.86
CA GLU A 512 42.54 26.75 -13.33
C GLU A 512 43.42 25.67 -13.97
N GLY A 513 44.58 25.36 -13.39
CA GLY A 513 45.46 24.28 -13.85
C GLY A 513 44.79 22.91 -13.81
N TYR A 514 43.90 22.67 -12.84
CA TYR A 514 43.10 21.46 -12.73
C TYR A 514 41.72 21.59 -13.39
N GLY A 515 41.46 22.61 -14.20
CA GLY A 515 40.12 22.82 -14.75
C GLY A 515 39.05 22.97 -13.64
N ILE A 516 39.36 23.72 -12.60
CA ILE A 516 38.42 24.07 -11.53
C ILE A 516 38.17 25.57 -11.59
N ALA A 517 36.90 25.97 -11.62
CA ALA A 517 36.48 27.37 -11.60
C ALA A 517 35.71 27.67 -10.32
N ALA A 518 36.08 28.75 -9.64
CA ALA A 518 35.28 29.29 -8.55
C ALA A 518 34.16 30.16 -9.13
N SER A 519 32.91 29.77 -8.92
CA SER A 519 31.75 30.61 -9.21
C SER A 519 31.38 31.40 -7.96
N LEU A 520 31.54 32.72 -8.01
CA LEU A 520 31.01 33.63 -7.00
C LEU A 520 29.53 33.91 -7.30
N PRO A 521 28.60 33.87 -6.33
CA PRO A 521 27.15 33.89 -6.60
C PRO A 521 26.55 35.23 -7.06
N GLU A 522 27.25 36.07 -7.82
CA GLU A 522 26.68 37.29 -8.41
C GLU A 522 26.12 37.04 -9.82
N ALA A 523 25.39 35.94 -10.02
CA ALA A 523 24.52 35.75 -11.20
C ALA A 523 23.58 34.55 -11.03
N ARG A 524 22.55 34.68 -10.18
CA ARG A 524 21.24 34.00 -10.32
C ARG A 524 20.28 34.51 -9.22
N ARG A 525 19.25 35.26 -9.62
CA ARG A 525 18.10 35.61 -8.76
C ARG A 525 17.09 34.46 -8.83
N GLY A 526 16.72 33.95 -7.67
CA GLY A 526 15.68 32.95 -7.44
C GLY A 526 15.86 32.43 -6.02
N GLU A 527 14.89 32.67 -5.17
CA GLU A 527 14.84 32.43 -3.73
C GLU A 527 15.49 31.13 -3.25
N ASN A 528 16.71 31.19 -2.70
CA ASN A 528 17.24 30.25 -1.70
C ASN A 528 18.60 30.75 -1.15
N THR A 529 18.88 30.39 0.10
CA THR A 529 20.10 30.73 0.87
C THR A 529 21.37 30.50 0.05
N ARG A 530 22.31 31.44 0.09
CA ARG A 530 23.50 31.46 -0.78
C ARG A 530 24.67 30.77 -0.09
N VAL A 531 25.33 29.85 -0.80
CA VAL A 531 26.66 29.35 -0.40
C VAL A 531 27.71 30.44 -0.61
N ASP A 532 28.72 30.52 0.27
CA ASP A 532 29.77 31.53 0.15
C ASP A 532 30.62 31.36 -1.13
N VAL A 533 30.99 30.11 -1.47
CA VAL A 533 31.68 29.77 -2.72
C VAL A 533 31.13 28.46 -3.28
N LEU A 534 30.97 28.40 -4.60
CA LEU A 534 30.74 27.15 -5.31
C LEU A 534 31.91 26.87 -6.27
N MET A 535 32.68 25.81 -5.97
CA MET A 535 33.72 25.34 -6.87
C MET A 535 33.12 24.40 -7.90
N LEU A 536 33.44 24.62 -9.17
CA LEU A 536 32.92 23.87 -10.32
C LEU A 536 34.09 23.22 -11.05
N SER A 537 34.06 21.90 -11.19
CA SER A 537 34.98 21.20 -12.09
C SER A 537 34.47 21.26 -13.53
N HIS A 538 35.37 21.24 -14.52
CA HIS A 538 34.98 21.09 -15.93
C HIS A 538 34.27 19.75 -16.23
N ALA A 539 34.35 18.79 -15.30
CA ALA A 539 33.61 17.53 -15.33
C ALA A 539 32.16 17.64 -14.81
N GLY A 540 31.69 18.85 -14.45
CA GLY A 540 30.32 19.09 -14.01
C GLY A 540 30.04 18.75 -12.55
N LYS A 541 31.08 18.67 -11.69
CA LYS A 541 30.94 18.46 -10.24
C LYS A 541 31.06 19.74 -9.45
N ASN A 542 30.28 19.80 -8.37
CA ASN A 542 30.16 20.97 -7.50
C ASN A 542 30.84 20.68 -6.16
N LEU A 543 31.40 21.72 -5.54
CA LEU A 543 31.87 21.66 -4.17
C LEU A 543 31.54 22.98 -3.46
N PRO A 544 30.55 22.99 -2.56
CA PRO A 544 30.24 24.15 -1.74
C PRO A 544 31.34 24.37 -0.69
N ILE A 545 31.71 25.65 -0.49
CA ILE A 545 32.55 26.08 0.61
C ILE A 545 31.79 27.15 1.39
N GLU A 546 31.70 26.94 2.71
CA GLU A 546 31.13 27.90 3.65
C GLU A 546 32.28 28.52 4.46
N ALA A 547 32.40 29.84 4.46
CA ALA A 547 33.55 30.56 5.01
C ALA A 547 33.13 31.43 6.21
N LYS A 548 33.76 31.24 7.37
CA LYS A 548 33.48 32.03 8.57
C LYS A 548 34.73 32.67 9.16
N ARG A 549 34.57 33.77 9.87
CA ARG A 549 35.59 34.24 10.83
C ARG A 549 35.44 33.47 12.15
N HIS A 550 36.54 33.17 12.84
CA HIS A 550 36.47 32.40 14.09
C HIS A 550 35.69 33.09 15.24
N TYR A 551 35.37 34.39 15.13
CA TYR A 551 34.51 35.10 16.08
C TYR A 551 33.10 35.38 15.52
N ASN A 552 32.72 34.73 14.42
CA ASN A 552 31.36 34.76 13.88
C ASN A 552 30.41 34.04 14.85
N GLY A 553 29.20 34.56 15.07
CA GLY A 553 28.22 33.99 16.01
C GLY A 553 27.74 32.58 15.65
N GLU A 554 27.85 32.17 14.38
CA GLU A 554 27.42 30.87 13.88
C GLU A 554 28.57 29.86 13.74
N LEU A 555 29.77 30.17 14.27
CA LEU A 555 30.98 29.36 14.11
C LEU A 555 30.76 27.85 14.33
N TRP A 556 30.03 27.50 15.39
CA TRP A 556 29.89 26.11 15.83
C TRP A 556 28.79 25.35 15.09
N THR A 557 27.83 26.05 14.47
CA THR A 557 26.64 25.43 13.87
C THR A 557 26.67 25.43 12.35
N ALA A 558 27.29 26.43 11.71
CA ALA A 558 27.22 26.66 10.27
C ALA A 558 27.63 25.45 9.41
N ALA A 559 28.61 24.66 9.82
CA ALA A 559 28.99 23.44 9.10
C ALA A 559 27.82 22.42 8.99
N SER A 560 27.04 22.28 10.06
CA SER A 560 25.92 21.33 10.13
C SER A 560 24.59 21.91 9.64
N THR A 561 24.36 23.21 9.82
CA THR A 561 23.07 23.85 9.51
C THR A 561 23.04 24.51 8.14
N GLN A 562 24.18 24.97 7.63
CA GLN A 562 24.29 25.67 6.34
C GLN A 562 25.01 24.78 5.32
N LEU A 563 26.28 24.43 5.57
CA LEU A 563 27.10 23.69 4.61
C LEU A 563 26.53 22.30 4.28
N ALA A 564 26.05 21.55 5.28
CA ALA A 564 25.43 20.23 5.03
C ALA A 564 24.20 20.32 4.11
N GLY A 565 23.46 21.43 4.15
CA GLY A 565 22.33 21.68 3.25
C GLY A 565 22.78 21.89 1.81
N TYR A 566 23.83 22.68 1.58
CA TYR A 566 24.42 22.89 0.25
C TYR A 566 25.09 21.62 -0.29
N ALA A 567 25.77 20.87 0.57
CA ALA A 567 26.42 19.63 0.20
C ALA A 567 25.42 18.51 -0.18
N ALA A 568 24.15 18.67 0.18
CA ALA A 568 23.08 17.76 -0.25
C ALA A 568 22.72 17.90 -1.73
N ASP A 569 23.23 18.92 -2.43
CA ASP A 569 23.13 19.05 -3.89
C ASP A 569 23.67 17.77 -4.57
N PRO A 570 22.96 17.22 -5.58
CA PRO A 570 23.37 15.99 -6.23
C PRO A 570 24.79 16.03 -6.82
N ASP A 571 25.19 17.16 -7.40
CA ASP A 571 26.52 17.33 -7.99
C ASP A 571 27.62 17.52 -6.94
N ALA A 572 27.25 17.84 -5.70
CA ALA A 572 28.14 17.89 -4.54
C ALA A 572 28.30 16.51 -3.86
N CYS A 573 27.36 15.58 -4.05
CA CYS A 573 27.44 14.20 -3.51
C CYS A 573 27.74 14.13 -1.99
N GLY A 574 27.26 15.10 -1.22
CA GLY A 574 27.51 15.23 0.21
C GLY A 574 28.81 15.96 0.58
N PHE A 575 29.69 16.26 -0.37
CA PHE A 575 30.99 16.88 -0.08
C PHE A 575 30.90 18.39 0.09
N GLY A 576 31.70 18.93 1.00
CA GLY A 576 31.80 20.38 1.24
C GLY A 576 33.00 20.74 2.12
N ILE A 577 33.42 22.01 2.08
CA ILE A 577 34.53 22.51 2.91
C ILE A 577 34.02 23.62 3.84
N TYR A 578 34.27 23.46 5.14
CA TYR A 578 34.07 24.51 6.13
C TYR A 578 35.39 25.24 6.38
N LEU A 579 35.48 26.47 5.91
CA LEU A 579 36.69 27.29 5.95
C LEU A 579 36.57 28.34 7.07
N VAL A 580 37.55 28.41 7.96
CA VAL A 580 37.57 29.39 9.04
C VAL A 580 38.84 30.24 9.03
N PHE A 581 38.68 31.57 9.10
CA PHE A 581 39.79 32.51 9.26
C PHE A 581 40.05 32.80 10.75
N TRP A 582 41.21 32.37 11.24
CA TRP A 582 41.68 32.59 12.62
C TRP A 582 42.53 33.85 12.72
N PHE A 583 42.02 34.88 13.43
CA PHE A 583 42.73 36.15 13.63
C PHE A 583 43.49 36.23 14.96
N GLY A 584 43.60 35.11 15.68
CA GLY A 584 44.30 35.04 16.96
C GLY A 584 43.42 35.44 18.14
N THR A 585 43.97 35.24 19.33
CA THR A 585 43.30 35.47 20.63
C THR A 585 43.03 36.95 20.96
N GLU A 586 43.35 37.87 20.04
CA GLU A 586 42.86 39.26 20.10
C GLU A 586 41.33 39.34 19.94
N PHE A 587 40.72 38.31 19.37
CA PHE A 587 39.28 38.15 19.20
C PHE A 587 38.83 36.83 19.84
N ASN A 588 37.68 36.86 20.50
CA ASN A 588 37.16 35.68 21.18
C ASN A 588 36.20 34.93 20.26
N ALA A 589 36.37 33.62 20.17
CA ALA A 589 35.34 32.74 19.60
C ALA A 589 34.02 32.86 20.41
N PRO A 590 32.85 32.67 19.78
CA PRO A 590 31.59 32.56 20.52
C PRO A 590 31.65 31.41 21.52
N LYS A 591 30.92 31.55 22.63
CA LYS A 591 30.83 30.49 23.64
C LYS A 591 30.19 29.23 23.06
N ARG A 592 30.75 28.08 23.41
CA ARG A 592 30.17 26.77 23.10
C ARG A 592 29.02 26.43 24.05
N SER A 593 28.06 25.65 23.56
CA SER A 593 26.91 25.18 24.35
C SER A 593 27.28 24.11 25.38
N ASP A 594 28.34 23.36 25.13
CA ASP A 594 28.88 22.31 26.02
C ASP A 594 29.71 22.85 27.19
N GLY A 595 30.00 24.16 27.20
CA GLY A 595 30.80 24.81 28.24
C GLY A 595 32.31 24.59 28.14
N ALA A 596 32.81 24.02 27.03
CA ALA A 596 34.25 23.86 26.82
C ALA A 596 34.96 25.22 26.71
N ASP A 597 36.26 25.24 27.07
CA ASP A 597 37.10 26.42 26.98
C ASP A 597 37.23 26.90 25.51
N SER A 598 37.45 28.20 25.33
CA SER A 598 37.69 28.76 24.00
C SER A 598 39.02 28.25 23.43
N PRO A 599 39.10 27.96 22.13
CA PRO A 599 40.36 27.56 21.50
C PRO A 599 41.41 28.67 21.66
N ASP A 600 42.66 28.27 21.87
CA ASP A 600 43.80 29.17 22.04
C ASP A 600 44.69 29.28 20.79
N SER A 601 44.43 28.45 19.79
CA SER A 601 45.19 28.31 18.54
C SER A 601 44.26 27.91 17.39
N ALA A 602 44.74 28.12 16.15
CA ALA A 602 44.01 27.73 14.94
C ALA A 602 43.83 26.20 14.88
N GLU A 603 44.87 25.47 15.28
CA GLU A 603 44.89 24.01 15.30
C GLU A 603 43.92 23.44 16.34
N ALA A 604 43.85 24.04 17.53
CA ALA A 604 42.85 23.67 18.53
C ALA A 604 41.43 23.93 18.03
N LEU A 605 41.19 25.07 17.38
CA LEU A 605 39.88 25.37 16.79
C LEU A 605 39.50 24.36 15.71
N GLU A 606 40.44 23.99 14.83
CA GLU A 606 40.21 23.01 13.77
C GLU A 606 39.81 21.65 14.36
N ALA A 607 40.56 21.15 15.34
CA ALA A 607 40.26 19.88 16.01
C ALA A 607 38.88 19.89 16.67
N MET A 608 38.53 20.99 17.35
CA MET A 608 37.22 21.15 17.99
C MET A 608 36.07 21.16 16.97
N LEU A 609 36.23 21.86 15.85
CA LEU A 609 35.22 21.90 14.79
C LEU A 609 35.04 20.54 14.10
N VAL A 610 36.12 19.79 13.89
CA VAL A 610 36.07 18.42 13.35
C VAL A 610 35.36 17.47 14.33
N ASP A 611 35.61 17.62 15.63
CA ASP A 611 34.95 16.80 16.64
C ASP A 611 33.44 17.05 16.73
N ASP A 612 33.01 18.30 16.55
CA ASP A 612 31.61 18.72 16.55
C ASP A 612 30.81 18.24 15.32
N LEU A 613 31.48 17.81 14.24
CA LEU A 613 30.78 17.28 13.08
C LEU A 613 30.03 15.98 13.44
N PRO A 614 28.74 15.85 13.06
CA PRO A 614 28.02 14.59 13.17
C PRO A 614 28.78 13.45 12.46
N LEU A 615 28.76 12.25 13.04
CA LEU A 615 29.55 11.10 12.55
C LEU A 615 29.29 10.77 11.08
N GLN A 616 28.07 11.01 10.58
CA GLN A 616 27.66 10.79 9.19
C GLN A 616 28.26 11.82 8.21
N LEU A 617 28.68 12.98 8.69
CA LEU A 617 29.23 14.07 7.89
C LEU A 617 30.77 14.10 7.92
N LYS A 618 31.43 13.43 8.87
CA LYS A 618 32.90 13.48 9.03
C LYS A 618 33.68 12.99 7.81
N ASP A 619 33.13 12.05 7.04
CA ASP A 619 33.77 11.52 5.82
C ASP A 619 33.52 12.37 4.57
N LYS A 620 32.68 13.40 4.69
CA LYS A 620 32.15 14.17 3.55
C LYS A 620 32.42 15.66 3.66
N LEU A 621 32.32 16.22 4.86
CA LEU A 621 32.65 17.60 5.15
C LEU A 621 34.07 17.68 5.70
N SER A 622 34.90 18.50 5.08
CA SER A 622 36.25 18.81 5.56
C SER A 622 36.24 20.16 6.27
N VAL A 623 36.96 20.29 7.38
CA VAL A 623 37.15 21.56 8.09
C VAL A 623 38.59 22.02 7.88
N VAL A 624 38.78 23.32 7.61
CA VAL A 624 40.11 23.90 7.50
C VAL A 624 40.14 25.27 8.16
N VAL A 625 41.14 25.50 9.03
CA VAL A 625 41.33 26.76 9.75
C VAL A 625 42.62 27.43 9.28
N LEU A 626 42.51 28.62 8.69
CA LEU A 626 43.64 29.42 8.24
C LEU A 626 44.11 30.37 9.35
N ASP A 627 45.31 30.14 9.89
CA ASP A 627 45.96 31.09 10.83
C ASP A 627 46.42 32.35 10.10
N VAL A 628 45.56 33.35 10.10
CA VAL A 628 45.80 34.71 9.58
C VAL A 628 46.07 35.72 10.69
N SER A 629 46.37 35.24 11.91
CA SER A 629 46.66 36.09 13.06
C SER A 629 47.96 36.87 12.88
N ARG A 630 48.06 38.02 13.54
CA ARG A 630 49.32 38.76 13.53
C ARG A 630 50.36 38.06 14.41
N PRO A 631 51.66 38.19 14.10
CA PRO A 631 52.72 37.72 14.98
C PRO A 631 52.64 38.38 16.36
N GLN A 632 52.94 37.60 17.41
CA GLN A 632 52.88 38.05 18.80
C GLN A 632 53.67 39.34 19.06
N SER A 633 54.84 39.49 18.43
CA SER A 633 55.66 40.70 18.53
C SER A 633 54.95 41.97 18.05
N MET A 634 54.06 41.84 17.06
CA MET A 634 53.26 42.95 16.53
C MET A 634 52.07 43.27 17.45
N ILE A 635 51.48 42.25 18.08
CA ILE A 635 50.42 42.41 19.09
C ILE A 635 50.97 43.20 20.28
N GLU A 636 52.13 42.79 20.80
CA GLU A 636 52.82 43.47 21.90
C GLU A 636 53.20 44.92 21.57
N ALA A 637 53.71 45.17 20.37
CA ALA A 637 54.03 46.53 19.90
C ALA A 637 52.78 47.42 19.81
N THR A 638 51.66 46.86 19.32
CA THR A 638 50.37 47.55 19.21
C THR A 638 49.80 47.88 20.59
N ASN A 639 49.85 46.93 21.53
CA ASN A 639 49.43 47.13 22.91
C ASN A 639 50.30 48.16 23.65
N LYS A 640 51.61 48.17 23.41
CA LYS A 640 52.54 49.18 23.94
C LYS A 640 52.26 50.58 23.38
N ARG A 641 51.92 50.70 22.09
CA ARG A 641 51.47 51.96 21.47
C ARG A 641 50.14 52.42 22.08
N ARG A 642 49.12 51.56 22.16
CA ARG A 642 47.82 51.87 22.79
C ARG A 642 47.93 52.31 24.25
N ARG A 643 48.86 51.73 25.02
CA ARG A 643 49.17 52.15 26.39
C ARG A 643 49.81 53.55 26.44
N LYS A 644 50.73 53.86 25.52
CA LYS A 644 51.35 55.20 25.41
C LYS A 644 50.41 56.30 24.94
N THR A 645 49.34 55.98 24.21
CA THR A 645 48.32 56.96 23.76
C THR A 645 47.20 57.18 24.79
N ARG A 646 47.16 56.38 25.86
CA ARG A 646 46.17 56.46 26.96
C ARG A 646 46.71 57.10 28.25
N THR A 647 48.01 57.38 28.30
CA THR A 647 48.71 58.28 29.23
C THR A 647 48.95 59.59 28.54
#